data_AF-A0A916RL70-F1
#
_entry.id   AF-A0A916RL70-F1
#
_cell.length_a   1.000
_cell.length_b   1.000
_cell.length_c   1.000
_cell.angle_alpha   90.00
_cell.angle_beta   90.00
_cell.angle_gamma   90.00
#
_symmetry.space_group_name_H-M   'P 1'
#
loop_
_entity.id
_entity.type
_entity.pdbx_description
1 polymer ?
#
loop_
_entity_poly.entity_id
_entity_poly.type
_entity_poly.pdbx_seq_one_letter_code
_entity_poly.pdbx_strand_id
1 'polypeptide(L)'
;MHRASLSSLPKRVLILLACLSLTACVYAPAQTSMSIDSFDGAPTTNEINSFVSYVTAQTPATNNIGNNWAQGTSGEEVKAMGMVYEITQNTAILDQMIRFCDAVLSERDDLAPAPTGQIVIWTGNVDPVWPNTTTTPIGTGGEQGDPVGHLGNCARLILQTPSIWNNTVTIGDPDGYGATYLARAKTYVQQGDTSISGHILKYELDLSNSDHQYFAAADPYKGGTPVPWNQQMMFNYAFQNLAIDHDILGDNPTLAAQYHKIVQDSINWFFASGVTSYTDNAGNTAYSWGYAMPATTKEDNDHGSLDVNGFYRAYMTGEYGITPAMMVPFGNTFNDVMTLGPGDYSGVIDGTTGSGNSASTDYIRSGWLLTADFLPADYETMVGADFTAGGTTTSADRFSKFLWLKNKRYQSFTFTATPASQTVSAGSNTSFIATVTAQGAFAGNVTPSVTGLPTGATATFSPATITGGGDSTLTVQTSSSTPTGTYPLTILAMSMGSVSQTATVNLTVSAEPAAAAPTFSPSGGTYTTAQSVTISTTTSGATIRYTTNGTAPSETNGTIYTGPVAISSTTTLEAIAYESGYTDSSVTSANYTISSTTLPSGWSDTDIGAPGVAGSATYSGTTFTVNGSGTDIYNTSDQFNYVSTAANGNITITARVASQTNTNSWAKAGVMIRETTAAGSTYVGIYITPGKGASLQYRATTNASAINGPEVTGPVAPYWVQLTRSGSTFTASISPDGTTWTQVGTETVTMATNATAGLAVCSHNNTVLNTSTFDNVNITAAPSNGLPISATAESGDDGGGHTVAMTIDGNYSTYWQSTTNGSNSAYVQYDLGSTQSVNSVKIAWYLGNTRSTWFDVDTSTDGSTWATTLSGVNSSGTTTALETYNFTSAVNARYVRYVCYGTNHDNVNAIAETQIW
;
A
#
# COMPACT_ATOMS: atom_id res chain seq x y z
N MET A 1 -3.39 36.07 -74.07
CA MET A 1 -4.70 36.55 -73.59
C MET A 1 -5.46 35.36 -73.01
N HIS A 2 -6.18 35.61 -71.91
CA HIS A 2 -7.06 34.73 -71.14
C HIS A 2 -6.50 33.56 -70.31
N ARG A 3 -6.35 33.92 -69.03
CA ARG A 3 -6.59 33.10 -67.84
C ARG A 3 -7.96 32.41 -67.87
N ALA A 4 -8.02 31.20 -67.34
CA ALA A 4 -9.05 30.79 -66.38
C ALA A 4 -8.37 29.95 -65.29
N SER A 5 -8.72 30.20 -64.04
CA SER A 5 -8.00 29.78 -62.84
C SER A 5 -8.88 28.95 -61.91
N LEU A 6 -8.20 28.20 -61.01
CA LEU A 6 -8.64 27.69 -59.70
C LEU A 6 -9.61 26.49 -59.79
N SER A 7 -9.60 25.46 -58.95
CA SER A 7 -8.95 25.07 -57.67
C SER A 7 -9.63 23.72 -57.35
N SER A 8 -9.05 22.65 -56.82
CA SER A 8 -8.41 22.42 -55.51
C SER A 8 -8.39 20.90 -55.29
N LEU A 9 -7.29 20.30 -54.81
CA LEU A 9 -7.24 19.14 -53.88
C LEU A 9 -5.75 18.83 -53.52
N PRO A 10 -5.46 18.32 -52.31
CA PRO A 10 -4.23 18.62 -51.56
C PRO A 10 -3.03 17.69 -51.82
N LYS A 11 -1.84 18.24 -51.55
CA LYS A 11 -0.53 17.57 -51.48
C LYS A 11 -0.37 16.72 -50.21
N ARG A 12 0.04 15.46 -50.37
CA ARG A 12 1.04 14.73 -49.55
C ARG A 12 1.83 13.84 -50.53
N VAL A 13 2.94 14.32 -51.08
CA VAL A 13 4.33 14.12 -50.60
C VAL A 13 4.65 12.61 -50.44
N LEU A 14 5.18 11.98 -51.49
CA LEU A 14 6.62 11.76 -51.74
C LEU A 14 7.26 10.72 -50.78
N ILE A 15 7.11 9.43 -51.08
CA ILE A 15 8.20 8.42 -51.18
C ILE A 15 7.72 7.40 -52.23
N LEU A 16 7.89 7.75 -53.51
CA LEU A 16 7.64 6.88 -54.67
C LEU A 16 8.85 7.07 -55.58
N LEU A 17 9.93 6.38 -55.23
CA LEU A 17 11.21 6.40 -55.93
C LEU A 17 11.85 5.01 -55.79
N ALA A 18 11.28 4.04 -56.50
CA ALA A 18 11.95 2.84 -57.02
C ALA A 18 10.96 2.01 -57.88
N CYS A 19 10.34 2.62 -58.89
CA CYS A 19 9.64 1.90 -59.95
C CYS A 19 9.73 2.74 -61.21
N LEU A 20 10.85 2.60 -61.93
CA LEU A 20 11.00 2.74 -63.39
C LEU A 20 12.49 2.71 -63.72
N SER A 21 13.07 1.51 -63.65
CA SER A 21 14.14 1.15 -64.56
C SER A 21 13.65 -0.07 -65.35
N LEU A 22 12.98 0.21 -66.48
CA LEU A 22 13.06 -0.70 -67.63
C LEU A 22 14.53 -0.68 -68.06
N THR A 23 15.34 -1.53 -67.43
CA THR A 23 16.62 -1.92 -67.98
C THR A 23 16.32 -3.15 -68.81
N ALA A 24 16.55 -3.06 -70.12
CA ALA A 24 16.55 -4.21 -71.00
C ALA A 24 17.34 -5.34 -70.33
N CYS A 25 16.68 -6.48 -70.13
CA CYS A 25 17.30 -7.69 -69.62
C CYS A 25 18.33 -8.12 -70.65
N VAL A 26 19.58 -7.67 -70.48
CA VAL A 26 20.72 -8.38 -71.02
C VAL A 26 20.62 -9.76 -70.35
N TYR A 27 20.23 -10.77 -71.11
CA TYR A 27 20.23 -12.16 -70.66
C TYR A 27 21.61 -12.44 -70.07
N ALA A 28 21.69 -12.48 -68.73
CA ALA A 28 22.82 -13.11 -68.09
C ALA A 28 22.85 -14.56 -68.59
N PRO A 29 24.02 -15.12 -68.90
CA PRO A 29 24.12 -16.53 -69.26
C PRO A 29 23.46 -17.35 -68.14
N ALA A 30 22.67 -18.36 -68.53
CA ALA A 30 22.02 -19.26 -67.58
C ALA A 30 23.04 -19.76 -66.55
N GLN A 31 22.81 -19.45 -65.27
CA GLN A 31 23.71 -19.91 -64.23
C GLN A 31 23.55 -21.41 -64.04
N THR A 32 24.68 -22.12 -64.01
CA THR A 32 24.72 -23.58 -63.82
C THR A 32 24.60 -23.96 -62.34
N SER A 33 24.64 -23.00 -61.41
CA SER A 33 24.51 -23.18 -59.97
C SER A 33 23.86 -21.96 -59.30
N MET A 34 23.37 -22.13 -58.08
CA MET A 34 22.73 -21.11 -57.24
C MET A 34 23.70 -20.65 -56.15
N SER A 35 23.78 -19.35 -55.92
CA SER A 35 24.70 -18.72 -54.98
C SER A 35 24.19 -18.81 -53.54
N ILE A 36 25.10 -18.97 -52.59
CA ILE A 36 24.82 -19.01 -51.15
C ILE A 36 25.66 -17.90 -50.52
N ASP A 37 25.07 -16.74 -50.26
CA ASP A 37 25.84 -15.58 -49.80
C ASP A 37 26.17 -15.69 -48.30
N SER A 38 25.18 -16.05 -47.50
CA SER A 38 25.26 -16.17 -46.04
C SER A 38 24.20 -17.13 -45.51
N PHE A 39 24.44 -17.73 -44.34
CA PHE A 39 23.39 -18.50 -43.65
C PHE A 39 22.42 -17.60 -42.87
N ASP A 40 22.84 -16.39 -42.52
CA ASP A 40 22.08 -15.41 -41.75
C ASP A 40 21.47 -14.30 -42.60
N GLY A 41 20.48 -13.61 -42.02
CA GLY A 41 19.79 -12.49 -42.64
C GLY A 41 18.72 -12.91 -43.63
N ALA A 42 18.12 -11.93 -44.31
CA ALA A 42 17.13 -12.19 -45.34
C ALA A 42 17.75 -12.92 -46.54
N PRO A 43 16.99 -13.73 -47.28
CA PRO A 43 17.38 -14.15 -48.62
C PRO A 43 17.86 -12.95 -49.44
N THR A 44 19.07 -13.02 -49.98
CA THR A 44 19.65 -11.89 -50.71
C THR A 44 19.11 -11.83 -52.13
N THR A 45 19.20 -10.65 -52.75
CA THR A 45 18.88 -10.48 -54.17
C THR A 45 19.74 -11.39 -55.06
N ASN A 46 21.00 -11.65 -54.70
CA ASN A 46 21.89 -12.52 -55.47
C ASN A 46 21.44 -13.99 -55.38
N GLU A 47 21.13 -14.46 -54.16
CA GLU A 47 20.59 -15.81 -53.93
C GLU A 47 19.31 -16.03 -54.75
N ILE A 48 18.34 -15.10 -54.67
CA ILE A 48 17.08 -15.18 -55.42
C ILE A 48 17.32 -15.15 -56.94
N ASN A 49 18.13 -14.22 -57.44
CA ASN A 49 18.39 -14.11 -58.89
C ASN A 49 19.12 -15.35 -59.44
N SER A 50 20.03 -15.93 -58.65
CA SER A 50 20.72 -17.16 -59.03
C SER A 50 19.77 -18.35 -59.09
N PHE A 51 18.80 -18.45 -58.17
CA PHE A 51 17.72 -19.44 -58.23
C PHE A 51 16.86 -19.27 -59.47
N VAL A 52 16.37 -18.05 -59.73
CA VAL A 52 15.55 -17.74 -60.92
C VAL A 52 16.31 -18.13 -62.19
N SER A 53 17.59 -17.76 -62.30
CA SER A 53 18.41 -18.10 -63.46
C SER A 53 18.63 -19.61 -63.61
N TYR A 54 18.81 -20.33 -62.50
CA TYR A 54 18.99 -21.78 -62.49
C TYR A 54 17.72 -22.52 -62.93
N VAL A 55 16.56 -22.22 -62.32
CA VAL A 55 15.30 -22.96 -62.59
C VAL A 55 14.73 -22.66 -63.96
N THR A 56 14.88 -21.43 -64.47
CA THR A 56 14.43 -21.06 -65.82
C THR A 56 15.24 -21.74 -66.93
N ALA A 57 16.43 -22.25 -66.62
CA ALA A 57 17.24 -23.05 -67.54
C ALA A 57 16.83 -24.54 -67.57
N GLN A 58 16.05 -25.01 -66.58
CA GLN A 58 15.63 -26.40 -66.52
C GLN A 58 14.51 -26.71 -67.51
N THR A 59 14.37 -27.98 -67.84
CA THR A 59 13.29 -28.50 -68.69
C THR A 59 12.57 -29.63 -67.97
N PRO A 60 11.23 -29.70 -68.08
CA PRO A 60 10.49 -30.84 -67.55
C PRO A 60 11.04 -32.16 -68.09
N ALA A 61 10.95 -33.22 -67.28
CA ALA A 61 11.26 -34.58 -67.73
C ALA A 61 10.40 -34.98 -68.94
N THR A 62 10.82 -36.03 -69.64
CA THR A 62 10.11 -36.54 -70.83
C THR A 62 9.28 -37.79 -70.55
N ASN A 63 9.37 -38.32 -69.32
CA ASN A 63 8.67 -39.49 -68.83
C ASN A 63 8.89 -39.62 -67.32
N ASN A 64 8.09 -40.49 -66.70
CA ASN A 64 8.15 -40.80 -65.28
C ASN A 64 9.12 -41.95 -64.92
N ILE A 65 10.00 -42.39 -65.82
CA ILE A 65 10.94 -43.48 -65.52
C ILE A 65 11.88 -43.02 -64.39
N GLY A 66 11.96 -43.81 -63.32
CA GLY A 66 12.71 -43.42 -62.13
C GLY A 66 12.00 -42.39 -61.26
N ASN A 67 10.67 -42.27 -61.39
CA ASN A 67 9.82 -41.40 -60.57
C ASN A 67 10.09 -39.90 -60.76
N ASN A 68 10.48 -39.50 -61.97
CA ASN A 68 10.86 -38.12 -62.32
C ASN A 68 9.84 -37.06 -61.94
N TRP A 69 8.53 -37.38 -62.03
CA TRP A 69 7.47 -36.42 -61.75
C TRP A 69 7.16 -36.26 -60.26
N ALA A 70 7.59 -37.19 -59.41
CA ALA A 70 7.34 -37.13 -57.98
C ALA A 70 8.61 -36.77 -57.19
N GLN A 71 9.59 -37.67 -57.15
CA GLN A 71 10.81 -37.54 -56.32
C GLN A 71 12.11 -37.47 -57.14
N GLY A 72 12.03 -37.69 -58.45
CA GLY A 72 13.15 -37.39 -59.33
C GLY A 72 13.28 -35.89 -59.60
N THR A 73 14.18 -35.54 -60.52
CA THR A 73 14.63 -34.14 -60.71
C THR A 73 13.48 -33.16 -60.93
N SER A 74 12.50 -33.48 -61.79
CA SER A 74 11.41 -32.54 -62.11
C SER A 74 10.42 -32.34 -60.96
N GLY A 75 10.05 -33.40 -60.23
CA GLY A 75 9.18 -33.29 -59.07
C GLY A 75 9.79 -32.43 -57.96
N GLU A 76 11.07 -32.65 -57.66
CA GLU A 76 11.79 -31.84 -56.66
C GLU A 76 12.03 -30.39 -57.12
N GLU A 77 12.24 -30.14 -58.41
CA GLU A 77 12.30 -28.78 -58.97
C GLU A 77 10.96 -28.04 -58.83
N VAL A 78 9.83 -28.71 -59.04
CA VAL A 78 8.50 -28.11 -58.87
C VAL A 78 8.24 -27.73 -57.42
N LYS A 79 8.57 -28.62 -56.48
CA LYS A 79 8.49 -28.33 -55.03
C LYS A 79 9.37 -27.13 -54.67
N ALA A 80 10.61 -27.10 -55.17
CA ALA A 80 11.55 -26.00 -54.94
C ALA A 80 11.04 -24.66 -55.48
N MET A 81 10.52 -24.65 -56.71
CA MET A 81 9.92 -23.46 -57.31
C MET A 81 8.73 -22.95 -56.50
N GLY A 82 7.84 -23.85 -56.05
CA GLY A 82 6.73 -23.50 -55.18
C GLY A 82 7.19 -22.81 -53.89
N MET A 83 8.15 -23.41 -53.18
CA MET A 83 8.68 -22.85 -51.92
C MET A 83 9.32 -21.47 -52.12
N VAL A 84 10.13 -21.28 -53.18
CA VAL A 84 10.79 -19.98 -53.42
C VAL A 84 9.81 -18.93 -53.98
N TYR A 85 8.78 -19.34 -54.73
CA TYR A 85 7.71 -18.43 -55.14
C TYR A 85 6.95 -17.89 -53.93
N GLU A 86 6.64 -18.71 -52.92
CA GLU A 86 6.01 -18.24 -51.69
C GLU A 86 6.82 -17.12 -51.00
N ILE A 87 8.15 -17.23 -51.02
CA ILE A 87 9.06 -16.24 -50.43
C ILE A 87 9.11 -14.95 -51.27
N THR A 88 9.17 -15.09 -52.60
CA THR A 88 9.62 -14.00 -53.49
C THR A 88 8.50 -13.37 -54.31
N GLN A 89 7.40 -14.09 -54.52
CA GLN A 89 6.32 -13.74 -55.45
C GLN A 89 6.84 -13.45 -56.88
N ASN A 90 7.99 -14.03 -57.25
CA ASN A 90 8.62 -13.80 -58.55
C ASN A 90 7.89 -14.59 -59.64
N THR A 91 7.20 -13.90 -60.54
CA THR A 91 6.36 -14.53 -61.58
C THR A 91 7.15 -15.38 -62.58
N ALA A 92 8.46 -15.16 -62.77
CA ALA A 92 9.27 -16.01 -63.62
C ALA A 92 9.45 -17.42 -63.03
N ILE A 93 9.48 -17.54 -61.70
CA ILE A 93 9.50 -18.84 -61.01
C ILE A 93 8.14 -19.53 -61.19
N LEU A 94 7.04 -18.79 -60.99
CA LEU A 94 5.70 -19.34 -61.16
C LEU A 94 5.43 -19.80 -62.61
N ASP A 95 5.85 -19.02 -63.60
CA ASP A 95 5.70 -19.38 -65.02
C ASP A 95 6.45 -20.67 -65.35
N GLN A 96 7.65 -20.85 -64.79
CA GLN A 96 8.40 -22.08 -64.95
C GLN A 96 7.77 -23.26 -64.18
N MET A 97 7.21 -23.01 -62.99
CA MET A 97 6.44 -24.01 -62.24
C MET A 97 5.22 -24.49 -63.02
N ILE A 98 4.47 -23.56 -63.64
CA ILE A 98 3.33 -23.85 -64.51
C ILE A 98 3.78 -24.71 -65.70
N ARG A 99 4.91 -24.38 -66.33
CA ARG A 99 5.45 -25.19 -67.44
C ARG A 99 5.69 -26.66 -67.04
N PHE A 100 6.17 -26.89 -65.82
CA PHE A 100 6.36 -28.24 -65.30
C PHE A 100 5.02 -28.90 -64.95
N CYS A 101 4.08 -28.16 -64.34
CA CYS A 101 2.74 -28.67 -64.04
C CYS A 101 1.94 -29.01 -65.30
N ASP A 102 2.06 -28.24 -66.38
CA ASP A 102 1.50 -28.56 -67.70
C ASP A 102 2.07 -29.88 -68.22
N ALA A 103 3.39 -30.08 -68.11
CA ALA A 103 4.03 -31.32 -68.54
C ALA A 103 3.58 -32.52 -67.69
N VAL A 104 3.47 -32.35 -66.37
CA VAL A 104 2.94 -33.37 -65.46
C VAL A 104 1.51 -33.74 -65.86
N LEU A 105 0.63 -32.76 -66.08
CA LEU A 105 -0.76 -33.02 -66.46
C LEU A 105 -0.86 -33.71 -67.83
N SER A 106 -0.04 -33.31 -68.80
CA SER A 106 0.00 -33.93 -70.14
C SER A 106 0.49 -35.39 -70.13
N GLU A 107 1.17 -35.83 -69.06
CA GLU A 107 1.61 -37.20 -68.83
C GLU A 107 0.62 -38.03 -68.00
N ARG A 108 -0.63 -37.56 -67.86
CA ARG A 108 -1.71 -38.36 -67.27
C ARG A 108 -2.20 -39.41 -68.25
N ASP A 109 -2.36 -40.67 -67.84
CA ASP A 109 -2.60 -41.78 -68.79
C ASP A 109 -3.77 -41.57 -69.76
N ASP A 110 -4.90 -41.03 -69.29
CA ASP A 110 -6.09 -40.72 -70.10
C ASP A 110 -5.96 -39.49 -71.01
N LEU A 111 -4.95 -38.64 -70.80
CA LEU A 111 -4.66 -37.46 -71.61
C LEU A 111 -3.51 -37.67 -72.58
N ALA A 112 -2.46 -38.37 -72.12
CA ALA A 112 -1.26 -38.63 -72.89
C ALA A 112 -1.60 -39.48 -74.13
N PRO A 113 -1.07 -39.13 -75.32
CA PRO A 113 -1.36 -39.87 -76.54
C PRO A 113 -0.67 -41.25 -76.55
N ALA A 114 -1.27 -42.21 -77.25
CA ALA A 114 -0.64 -43.50 -77.52
C ALA A 114 0.68 -43.31 -78.32
N PRO A 115 1.74 -44.09 -78.04
CA PRO A 115 1.79 -45.25 -77.15
C PRO A 115 2.19 -44.93 -75.70
N THR A 116 2.41 -43.65 -75.35
CA THR A 116 2.85 -43.26 -74.00
C THR A 116 1.72 -43.39 -72.98
N GLY A 117 0.54 -42.86 -73.32
CA GLY A 117 -0.71 -43.04 -72.57
C GLY A 117 -1.77 -43.80 -73.36
N GLN A 118 -3.03 -43.64 -72.96
CA GLN A 118 -4.19 -44.41 -73.43
C GLN A 118 -4.07 -45.91 -73.13
N ILE A 119 -3.52 -46.28 -71.97
CA ILE A 119 -3.24 -47.66 -71.61
C ILE A 119 -4.42 -48.23 -70.83
N VAL A 120 -4.98 -49.34 -71.29
CA VAL A 120 -5.99 -50.06 -70.50
C VAL A 120 -5.27 -50.74 -69.33
N ILE A 121 -5.61 -50.34 -68.12
CA ILE A 121 -4.98 -50.78 -66.88
C ILE A 121 -5.81 -51.86 -66.17
N TRP A 122 -5.43 -52.19 -64.92
CA TRP A 122 -6.05 -53.23 -64.09
C TRP A 122 -7.51 -52.95 -63.70
N THR A 123 -7.98 -51.70 -63.84
CA THR A 123 -9.41 -51.36 -63.70
C THR A 123 -10.26 -51.77 -64.91
N GLY A 124 -9.62 -52.15 -66.03
CA GLY A 124 -10.27 -52.53 -67.28
C GLY A 124 -10.65 -51.38 -68.20
N ASN A 125 -10.33 -50.12 -67.84
CA ASN A 125 -10.51 -48.95 -68.70
C ASN A 125 -9.19 -48.20 -68.89
N VAL A 126 -9.19 -47.20 -69.77
CA VAL A 126 -8.17 -46.14 -69.80
C VAL A 126 -8.59 -45.14 -68.72
N ASP A 127 -7.95 -45.22 -67.56
CA ASP A 127 -8.21 -44.38 -66.38
C ASP A 127 -6.88 -43.76 -65.91
N PRO A 128 -6.89 -42.57 -65.28
CA PRO A 128 -5.69 -41.96 -64.72
C PRO A 128 -5.19 -42.74 -63.49
N VAL A 129 -4.42 -43.83 -63.67
CA VAL A 129 -3.79 -44.51 -62.51
C VAL A 129 -2.46 -45.22 -62.57
N TRP A 130 -1.85 -45.13 -61.39
CA TRP A 130 -0.85 -45.97 -60.74
C TRP A 130 -1.47 -47.00 -59.75
N PRO A 131 -0.92 -48.20 -59.56
CA PRO A 131 0.27 -48.75 -60.18
C PRO A 131 -0.07 -49.51 -61.47
N ASN A 132 0.75 -49.35 -62.49
CA ASN A 132 0.50 -49.96 -63.78
C ASN A 132 1.04 -51.41 -63.78
N THR A 133 0.22 -52.39 -64.14
CA THR A 133 0.57 -53.83 -64.06
C THR A 133 1.32 -54.37 -65.28
N THR A 134 1.86 -53.50 -66.13
CA THR A 134 2.48 -53.90 -67.39
C THR A 134 3.95 -54.29 -67.21
N THR A 135 4.42 -55.27 -67.98
CA THR A 135 5.83 -55.70 -68.00
C THR A 135 6.76 -54.72 -68.72
N THR A 136 6.20 -53.69 -69.39
CA THR A 136 6.96 -52.61 -70.02
C THR A 136 6.91 -51.37 -69.12
N PRO A 137 8.03 -50.66 -68.89
CA PRO A 137 8.03 -49.39 -68.16
C PRO A 137 7.10 -48.39 -68.85
N ILE A 138 6.06 -47.95 -68.15
CA ILE A 138 5.16 -46.92 -68.64
C ILE A 138 5.77 -45.55 -68.31
N GLY A 139 5.71 -44.66 -69.30
CA GLY A 139 6.29 -43.32 -69.21
C GLY A 139 5.38 -42.29 -68.52
N THR A 140 4.09 -42.60 -68.32
CA THR A 140 3.11 -41.72 -67.68
C THR A 140 3.18 -41.76 -66.15
N GLY A 141 2.55 -40.80 -65.50
CA GLY A 141 2.45 -40.75 -64.04
C GLY A 141 2.00 -39.42 -63.47
N GLY A 142 1.39 -38.54 -64.28
CA GLY A 142 0.83 -37.28 -63.82
C GLY A 142 -0.33 -37.43 -62.81
N GLU A 143 -0.91 -38.62 -62.75
CA GLU A 143 -2.01 -39.03 -61.88
C GLU A 143 -1.59 -39.46 -60.47
N GLN A 144 -0.30 -39.67 -60.21
CA GLN A 144 0.17 -40.14 -58.90
C GLN A 144 -0.07 -39.07 -57.82
N GLY A 145 -0.15 -39.49 -56.54
CA GLY A 145 -0.44 -38.58 -55.43
C GLY A 145 0.44 -37.33 -55.37
N ASP A 146 1.77 -37.48 -55.45
CA ASP A 146 2.69 -36.33 -55.36
C ASP A 146 2.66 -35.43 -56.61
N PRO A 147 2.63 -35.96 -57.86
CA PRO A 147 2.34 -35.19 -59.08
C PRO A 147 1.02 -34.40 -59.05
N VAL A 148 -0.07 -35.00 -58.58
CA VAL A 148 -1.33 -34.26 -58.39
C VAL A 148 -1.17 -33.18 -57.31
N GLY A 149 -0.38 -33.45 -56.27
CA GLY A 149 0.02 -32.45 -55.29
C GLY A 149 0.80 -31.28 -55.89
N HIS A 150 1.58 -31.47 -56.96
CA HIS A 150 2.20 -30.37 -57.71
C HIS A 150 1.16 -29.46 -58.37
N LEU A 151 0.17 -30.07 -59.03
CA LEU A 151 -0.93 -29.34 -59.68
C LEU A 151 -1.72 -28.52 -58.66
N GLY A 152 -2.13 -29.16 -57.56
CA GLY A 152 -2.84 -28.49 -56.47
C GLY A 152 -1.99 -27.39 -55.83
N ASN A 153 -0.71 -27.64 -55.54
CA ASN A 153 0.14 -26.60 -54.97
C ASN A 153 0.32 -25.41 -55.92
N CYS A 154 0.48 -25.64 -57.23
CA CYS A 154 0.57 -24.57 -58.21
C CYS A 154 -0.73 -23.75 -58.25
N ALA A 155 -1.89 -24.42 -58.25
CA ALA A 155 -3.19 -23.78 -58.16
C ALA A 155 -3.33 -22.95 -56.88
N ARG A 156 -2.98 -23.51 -55.72
CA ARG A 156 -3.00 -22.83 -54.42
C ARG A 156 -2.23 -21.53 -54.43
N LEU A 157 -0.99 -21.56 -54.93
CA LEU A 157 -0.13 -20.37 -55.01
C LEU A 157 -0.74 -19.26 -55.88
N ILE A 158 -1.38 -19.64 -56.99
CA ILE A 158 -2.11 -18.69 -57.85
C ILE A 158 -3.35 -18.16 -57.14
N LEU A 159 -4.16 -19.03 -56.55
CA LEU A 159 -5.43 -18.69 -55.91
C LEU A 159 -5.23 -17.80 -54.69
N GLN A 160 -4.14 -17.99 -53.94
CA GLN A 160 -3.73 -17.11 -52.84
C GLN A 160 -3.26 -15.72 -53.30
N THR A 161 -3.09 -15.51 -54.61
CA THR A 161 -2.59 -14.24 -55.19
C THR A 161 -3.61 -13.61 -56.17
N PRO A 162 -4.75 -13.06 -55.69
CA PRO A 162 -5.79 -12.50 -56.57
C PRO A 162 -5.33 -11.41 -57.54
N SER A 163 -4.24 -10.70 -57.22
CA SER A 163 -3.68 -9.64 -58.05
C SER A 163 -3.15 -10.11 -59.41
N ILE A 164 -2.83 -11.40 -59.57
CA ILE A 164 -2.30 -11.96 -60.83
C ILE A 164 -3.34 -12.72 -61.64
N TRP A 165 -4.53 -12.99 -61.11
CA TRP A 165 -5.53 -13.89 -61.70
C TRP A 165 -5.86 -13.63 -63.17
N ASN A 166 -5.98 -12.35 -63.55
CA ASN A 166 -6.37 -11.94 -64.90
C ASN A 166 -5.17 -11.74 -65.85
N ASN A 167 -3.95 -11.89 -65.35
CA ASN A 167 -2.76 -11.78 -66.19
C ASN A 167 -2.61 -13.03 -67.06
N THR A 168 -2.14 -12.84 -68.29
CA THR A 168 -1.77 -13.93 -69.19
C THR A 168 -0.49 -14.60 -68.68
N VAL A 169 -0.46 -15.93 -68.68
CA VAL A 169 0.74 -16.70 -68.33
C VAL A 169 1.79 -16.50 -69.43
N THR A 170 3.02 -16.11 -69.09
CA THR A 170 4.02 -15.69 -70.08
C THR A 170 4.46 -16.82 -71.02
N ILE A 171 4.44 -18.07 -70.56
CA ILE A 171 4.78 -19.24 -71.40
C ILE A 171 3.71 -19.58 -72.45
N GLY A 172 2.57 -18.89 -72.43
CA GLY A 172 1.43 -19.17 -73.31
C GLY A 172 0.58 -20.34 -72.82
N ASP A 173 -0.21 -20.91 -73.74
CA ASP A 173 -1.16 -22.00 -73.46
C ASP A 173 -1.13 -23.05 -74.58
N PRO A 174 0.00 -23.75 -74.77
CA PRO A 174 0.17 -24.69 -75.88
C PRO A 174 -0.79 -25.89 -75.80
N ASP A 175 -1.12 -26.32 -74.58
CA ASP A 175 -1.94 -27.51 -74.32
C ASP A 175 -3.42 -27.17 -74.06
N GLY A 176 -3.79 -25.89 -74.02
CA GLY A 176 -5.17 -25.44 -73.81
C GLY A 176 -5.66 -25.57 -72.37
N TYR A 177 -4.75 -25.56 -71.39
CA TYR A 177 -5.06 -25.63 -69.96
C TYR A 177 -5.44 -24.28 -69.34
N GLY A 178 -5.30 -23.18 -70.08
CA GLY A 178 -5.86 -21.87 -69.70
C GLY A 178 -4.87 -20.72 -69.88
N ALA A 179 -5.24 -19.72 -70.68
CA ALA A 179 -4.35 -18.60 -71.01
C ALA A 179 -4.03 -17.63 -69.85
N THR A 180 -4.85 -17.58 -68.80
CA THR A 180 -4.60 -16.74 -67.60
C THR A 180 -4.24 -17.59 -66.40
N TYR A 181 -3.58 -16.99 -65.40
CA TYR A 181 -3.23 -17.72 -64.16
C TYR A 181 -4.46 -18.34 -63.50
N LEU A 182 -5.57 -17.61 -63.36
CA LEU A 182 -6.79 -18.16 -62.77
C LEU A 182 -7.39 -19.29 -63.60
N ALA A 183 -7.38 -19.19 -64.93
CA ALA A 183 -7.87 -20.26 -65.79
C ALA A 183 -7.01 -21.52 -65.60
N ARG A 184 -5.68 -21.36 -65.52
CA ARG A 184 -4.74 -22.46 -65.30
C ARG A 184 -4.96 -23.14 -63.95
N ALA A 185 -5.07 -22.36 -62.88
CA ALA A 185 -5.33 -22.88 -61.54
C ALA A 185 -6.63 -23.68 -61.48
N LYS A 186 -7.72 -23.17 -62.07
CA LYS A 186 -9.01 -23.90 -62.13
C LYS A 186 -8.91 -25.21 -62.91
N THR A 187 -8.16 -25.23 -64.00
CA THR A 187 -7.88 -26.47 -64.74
C THR A 187 -7.12 -27.47 -63.86
N TYR A 188 -6.08 -27.03 -63.16
CA TYR A 188 -5.32 -27.91 -62.26
C TYR A 188 -6.16 -28.48 -61.13
N VAL A 189 -7.03 -27.70 -60.49
CA VAL A 189 -7.97 -28.19 -59.48
C VAL A 189 -8.90 -29.25 -60.08
N GLN A 190 -9.55 -28.93 -61.21
CA GLN A 190 -10.48 -29.85 -61.87
C GLN A 190 -9.80 -31.16 -62.30
N GLN A 191 -8.60 -31.06 -62.87
CA GLN A 191 -7.85 -32.23 -63.33
C GLN A 191 -7.26 -33.03 -62.16
N GLY A 192 -6.86 -32.36 -61.08
CA GLY A 192 -6.45 -33.01 -59.84
C GLY A 192 -7.58 -33.81 -59.20
N ASP A 193 -8.78 -33.25 -59.13
CA ASP A 193 -9.99 -33.96 -58.67
C ASP A 193 -10.34 -35.16 -59.54
N THR A 194 -10.10 -35.06 -60.85
CA THR A 194 -10.31 -36.18 -61.77
C THR A 194 -9.40 -37.35 -61.40
N SER A 195 -8.14 -37.10 -61.08
CA SER A 195 -7.21 -38.14 -60.61
C SER A 195 -7.58 -38.63 -59.20
N ILE A 196 -7.89 -37.71 -58.27
CA ILE A 196 -8.09 -38.06 -56.86
C ILE A 196 -9.45 -38.72 -56.62
N SER A 197 -10.54 -38.06 -56.97
CA SER A 197 -11.89 -38.55 -56.74
C SER A 197 -12.32 -39.55 -57.81
N GLY A 198 -11.93 -39.32 -59.06
CA GLY A 198 -12.25 -40.21 -60.18
C GLY A 198 -11.49 -41.52 -60.11
N HIS A 199 -10.30 -41.52 -59.48
CA HIS A 199 -9.46 -42.70 -59.41
C HIS A 199 -8.95 -43.06 -58.01
N ILE A 200 -8.05 -42.28 -57.40
CA ILE A 200 -7.33 -42.69 -56.18
C ILE A 200 -8.29 -43.13 -55.08
N LEU A 201 -9.31 -42.32 -54.76
CA LEU A 201 -10.34 -42.65 -53.78
C LEU A 201 -11.31 -43.74 -54.24
N LYS A 202 -11.44 -43.95 -55.54
CA LYS A 202 -12.42 -44.88 -56.11
C LYS A 202 -11.88 -46.31 -56.19
N TYR A 203 -10.60 -46.45 -56.51
CA TYR A 203 -10.01 -47.75 -56.84
C TYR A 203 -8.74 -48.05 -56.05
N GLU A 204 -7.94 -47.05 -55.69
CA GLU A 204 -6.61 -47.27 -55.12
C GLU A 204 -6.62 -47.30 -53.58
N LEU A 205 -7.38 -46.42 -52.95
CA LEU A 205 -7.50 -46.33 -51.50
C LEU A 205 -8.81 -46.92 -50.97
N ASP A 206 -8.70 -47.69 -49.89
CA ASP A 206 -9.81 -48.12 -49.04
C ASP A 206 -9.72 -47.37 -47.70
N LEU A 207 -10.72 -46.54 -47.43
CA LEU A 207 -10.85 -45.74 -46.22
C LEU A 207 -11.88 -46.30 -45.22
N SER A 208 -12.42 -47.51 -45.48
CA SER A 208 -13.47 -48.09 -44.65
C SER A 208 -13.02 -48.43 -43.21
N ASN A 209 -11.71 -48.52 -42.98
CA ASN A 209 -11.13 -48.78 -41.67
C ASN A 209 -10.75 -47.49 -40.95
N SER A 210 -11.74 -46.82 -40.35
CA SER A 210 -11.56 -45.57 -39.58
C SER A 210 -10.87 -44.45 -40.38
N ASP A 211 -11.11 -44.40 -41.70
CA ASP A 211 -10.52 -43.42 -42.62
C ASP A 211 -8.98 -43.48 -42.71
N HIS A 212 -8.38 -44.54 -42.21
CA HIS A 212 -6.97 -44.82 -42.42
C HIS A 212 -6.72 -45.23 -43.88
N GLN A 213 -5.59 -44.79 -44.44
CA GLN A 213 -5.24 -45.08 -45.83
C GLN A 213 -4.71 -46.52 -45.97
N TYR A 214 -5.54 -47.39 -46.52
CA TYR A 214 -5.15 -48.74 -46.99
C TYR A 214 -5.19 -48.78 -48.51
N PHE A 215 -4.33 -49.57 -49.13
CA PHE A 215 -4.54 -49.94 -50.52
C PHE A 215 -5.79 -50.80 -50.63
N ALA A 216 -6.65 -50.51 -51.60
CA ALA A 216 -7.84 -51.29 -51.88
C ALA A 216 -7.47 -52.76 -52.15
N ALA A 217 -8.33 -53.70 -51.78
CA ALA A 217 -8.03 -55.13 -51.93
C ALA A 217 -7.76 -55.56 -53.39
N ALA A 218 -8.26 -54.80 -54.37
CA ALA A 218 -8.04 -55.03 -55.79
C ALA A 218 -6.77 -54.38 -56.34
N ASP A 219 -6.08 -53.54 -55.55
CA ASP A 219 -4.85 -52.88 -55.96
C ASP A 219 -3.73 -53.92 -56.20
N PRO A 220 -3.07 -53.89 -57.36
CA PRO A 220 -2.13 -54.94 -57.75
C PRO A 220 -0.70 -54.72 -57.23
N TYR A 221 -0.38 -53.60 -56.58
CA TYR A 221 0.91 -53.38 -55.95
C TYR A 221 0.94 -53.96 -54.54
N LYS A 222 0.00 -53.53 -53.69
CA LYS A 222 0.00 -53.85 -52.26
C LYS A 222 -1.42 -53.96 -51.69
N GLY A 223 -2.39 -54.43 -52.49
CA GLY A 223 -3.79 -54.47 -52.12
C GLY A 223 -4.11 -55.07 -50.75
N GLY A 224 -4.95 -54.37 -49.99
CA GLY A 224 -5.38 -54.73 -48.64
C GLY A 224 -4.38 -54.39 -47.53
N THR A 225 -3.23 -53.81 -47.86
CA THR A 225 -2.21 -53.45 -46.85
C THR A 225 -2.25 -51.95 -46.52
N PRO A 226 -1.82 -51.54 -45.31
CA PRO A 226 -1.58 -50.14 -44.98
C PRO A 226 -0.67 -49.45 -45.99
N VAL A 227 -1.07 -48.26 -46.43
CA VAL A 227 -0.21 -47.42 -47.27
C VAL A 227 1.03 -47.01 -46.44
N PRO A 228 2.25 -47.16 -46.95
CA PRO A 228 3.46 -46.68 -46.28
C PRO A 228 3.43 -45.18 -46.00
N TRP A 229 4.05 -44.72 -44.90
CA TRP A 229 3.92 -43.33 -44.47
C TRP A 229 4.38 -42.33 -45.53
N ASN A 230 5.46 -42.63 -46.24
CA ASN A 230 5.99 -41.73 -47.26
C ASN A 230 5.01 -41.58 -48.43
N GLN A 231 4.33 -42.67 -48.80
CA GLN A 231 3.30 -42.67 -49.83
C GLN A 231 2.00 -42.00 -49.35
N GLN A 232 1.62 -42.19 -48.08
CA GLN A 232 0.53 -41.41 -47.48
C GLN A 232 0.83 -39.91 -47.53
N MET A 233 2.06 -39.50 -47.22
CA MET A 233 2.48 -38.09 -47.31
C MET A 233 2.50 -37.55 -48.74
N MET A 234 2.67 -38.41 -49.75
CA MET A 234 2.50 -38.06 -51.16
C MET A 234 1.02 -37.85 -51.52
N PHE A 235 0.11 -38.73 -51.08
CA PHE A 235 -1.33 -38.52 -51.28
C PHE A 235 -1.84 -37.31 -50.51
N ASN A 236 -1.41 -37.13 -49.27
CA ASN A 236 -1.78 -36.01 -48.43
C ASN A 236 -1.37 -34.67 -49.06
N TYR A 237 -0.28 -34.64 -49.83
CA TYR A 237 0.10 -33.45 -50.58
C TYR A 237 -0.93 -33.04 -51.64
N ALA A 238 -1.56 -34.00 -52.34
CA ALA A 238 -2.69 -33.71 -53.22
C ALA A 238 -3.94 -33.29 -52.43
N PHE A 239 -4.35 -34.11 -51.45
CA PHE A 239 -5.56 -33.85 -50.66
C PHE A 239 -5.54 -32.47 -50.01
N GLN A 240 -4.45 -32.11 -49.32
CA GLN A 240 -4.36 -30.85 -48.60
C GLN A 240 -4.44 -29.63 -49.54
N ASN A 241 -3.78 -29.68 -50.71
CA ASN A 241 -3.77 -28.53 -51.61
C ASN A 241 -5.11 -28.37 -52.31
N LEU A 242 -5.69 -29.46 -52.83
CA LEU A 242 -7.00 -29.40 -53.47
C LEU A 242 -8.11 -28.98 -52.49
N ALA A 243 -8.02 -29.39 -51.22
CA ALA A 243 -8.94 -28.94 -50.19
C ALA A 243 -8.86 -27.41 -49.99
N ILE A 244 -7.64 -26.89 -49.82
CA ILE A 244 -7.40 -25.45 -49.69
C ILE A 244 -7.85 -24.69 -50.94
N ASP A 245 -7.62 -25.24 -52.14
CA ASP A 245 -8.03 -24.62 -53.39
C ASP A 245 -9.55 -24.48 -53.48
N HIS A 246 -10.30 -25.53 -53.14
CA HIS A 246 -11.75 -25.49 -53.06
C HIS A 246 -12.26 -24.53 -52.00
N ASP A 247 -11.57 -24.41 -50.86
CA ASP A 247 -11.92 -23.46 -49.81
C ASP A 247 -11.73 -22.01 -50.28
N ILE A 248 -10.65 -21.72 -51.03
CA ILE A 248 -10.42 -20.40 -51.62
C ILE A 248 -11.44 -20.09 -52.72
N LEU A 249 -11.76 -21.08 -53.56
CA LEU A 249 -12.73 -20.92 -54.65
C LEU A 249 -14.18 -20.88 -54.16
N GLY A 250 -14.47 -21.52 -53.02
CA GLY A 250 -15.82 -21.70 -52.47
C GLY A 250 -16.73 -22.54 -53.37
N ASP A 251 -16.19 -23.42 -54.21
CA ASP A 251 -16.91 -24.11 -55.29
C ASP A 251 -17.38 -25.53 -54.92
N ASN A 252 -16.63 -26.27 -54.10
CA ASN A 252 -16.98 -27.63 -53.69
C ASN A 252 -16.67 -27.93 -52.21
N PRO A 253 -17.41 -27.33 -51.25
CA PRO A 253 -17.12 -27.45 -49.82
C PRO A 253 -17.29 -28.87 -49.27
N THR A 254 -18.09 -29.73 -49.92
CA THR A 254 -18.26 -31.13 -49.49
C THR A 254 -17.00 -31.95 -49.78
N LEU A 255 -16.41 -31.74 -50.96
CA LEU A 255 -15.20 -32.44 -51.35
C LEU A 255 -13.98 -31.92 -50.57
N ALA A 256 -13.88 -30.60 -50.39
CA ALA A 256 -12.86 -30.00 -49.53
C ALA A 256 -12.86 -30.61 -48.12
N ALA A 257 -14.05 -30.69 -47.49
CA ALA A 257 -14.20 -31.29 -46.17
C ALA A 257 -13.79 -32.78 -46.15
N GLN A 258 -14.06 -33.54 -47.20
CA GLN A 258 -13.63 -34.93 -47.32
C GLN A 258 -12.10 -35.03 -47.37
N TYR A 259 -11.45 -34.22 -48.21
CA TYR A 259 -9.99 -34.20 -48.32
C TYR A 259 -9.30 -33.76 -47.02
N HIS A 260 -9.77 -32.69 -46.37
CA HIS A 260 -9.25 -32.29 -45.05
C HIS A 260 -9.37 -33.42 -44.02
N LYS A 261 -10.50 -34.11 -44.01
CA LYS A 261 -10.74 -35.22 -43.07
C LYS A 261 -9.74 -36.36 -43.27
N ILE A 262 -9.46 -36.74 -44.52
CA ILE A 262 -8.50 -37.80 -44.85
C ILE A 262 -7.09 -37.44 -44.36
N VAL A 263 -6.66 -36.19 -44.58
CA VAL A 263 -5.35 -35.71 -44.12
C VAL A 263 -5.28 -35.70 -42.59
N GLN A 264 -6.32 -35.18 -41.92
CA GLN A 264 -6.40 -35.15 -40.46
C GLN A 264 -6.35 -36.55 -39.84
N ASP A 265 -7.08 -37.52 -40.40
CA ASP A 265 -7.12 -38.89 -39.89
C ASP A 265 -5.79 -39.63 -40.14
N SER A 266 -5.14 -39.40 -41.29
CA SER A 266 -3.80 -39.93 -41.57
C SER A 266 -2.76 -39.40 -40.55
N ILE A 267 -2.77 -38.10 -40.27
CA ILE A 267 -1.88 -37.48 -39.27
C ILE A 267 -2.17 -38.02 -37.87
N ASN A 268 -3.45 -38.08 -37.48
CA ASN A 268 -3.86 -38.62 -36.19
C ASN A 268 -3.39 -40.07 -36.02
N TRP A 269 -3.53 -40.89 -37.05
CA TRP A 269 -3.12 -42.29 -37.02
C TRP A 269 -1.62 -42.46 -36.80
N PHE A 270 -0.79 -41.66 -37.51
CA PHE A 270 0.66 -41.68 -37.32
C PHE A 270 1.04 -41.34 -35.88
N PHE A 271 0.56 -40.21 -35.35
CA PHE A 271 0.96 -39.76 -34.01
C PHE A 271 0.34 -40.59 -32.88
N ALA A 272 -0.82 -41.22 -33.10
CA ALA A 272 -1.46 -42.08 -32.10
C ALA A 272 -0.90 -43.51 -32.07
N SER A 273 -0.40 -44.03 -33.20
CA SER A 273 -0.06 -45.46 -33.31
C SER A 273 1.11 -45.79 -34.24
N GLY A 274 1.48 -44.90 -35.17
CA GLY A 274 2.58 -45.10 -36.12
C GLY A 274 3.96 -44.79 -35.56
N VAL A 275 4.06 -43.93 -34.55
CA VAL A 275 5.32 -43.46 -33.97
C VAL A 275 5.46 -43.84 -32.49
N THR A 276 6.68 -44.16 -32.07
CA THR A 276 7.05 -44.37 -30.67
C THR A 276 7.97 -43.24 -30.22
N SER A 277 7.61 -42.57 -29.12
CA SER A 277 8.49 -41.61 -28.45
C SER A 277 9.39 -42.30 -27.44
N TYR A 278 10.67 -41.91 -27.39
CA TYR A 278 11.63 -42.41 -26.40
C TYR A 278 12.62 -41.31 -26.02
N THR A 279 13.34 -41.49 -24.91
CA THR A 279 14.44 -40.61 -24.51
C THR A 279 15.73 -41.10 -25.15
N ASP A 280 16.38 -40.26 -25.94
CA ASP A 280 17.66 -40.57 -26.58
C ASP A 280 18.85 -40.43 -25.63
N ASN A 281 20.06 -40.62 -26.16
CA ASN A 281 21.31 -40.55 -25.39
C ASN A 281 21.69 -39.12 -24.96
N ALA A 282 21.14 -38.08 -25.61
CA ALA A 282 21.31 -36.69 -25.23
C ALA A 282 20.32 -36.25 -24.13
N GLY A 283 19.37 -37.12 -23.78
CA GLY A 283 18.30 -36.83 -22.81
C GLY A 283 17.11 -36.12 -23.43
N ASN A 284 17.06 -36.01 -24.76
CA ASN A 284 15.98 -35.39 -25.50
C ASN A 284 14.90 -36.42 -25.86
N THR A 285 13.70 -35.96 -26.20
CA THR A 285 12.65 -36.85 -26.72
C THR A 285 12.83 -37.02 -28.22
N ALA A 286 12.98 -38.26 -28.69
CA ALA A 286 13.13 -38.63 -30.08
C ALA A 286 12.00 -39.57 -30.54
N TYR A 287 11.82 -39.67 -31.85
CA TYR A 287 10.86 -40.57 -32.50
C TYR A 287 11.51 -41.77 -33.17
N SER A 288 10.83 -42.90 -33.09
CA SER A 288 11.11 -44.11 -33.84
C SER A 288 9.83 -44.65 -34.46
N TRP A 289 9.83 -44.88 -35.76
CA TRP A 289 8.72 -45.47 -36.51
C TRP A 289 9.24 -46.50 -37.53
N GLY A 290 8.33 -47.12 -38.26
CA GLY A 290 8.64 -48.04 -39.34
C GLY A 290 7.85 -47.70 -40.60
N TYR A 291 8.27 -48.29 -41.71
CA TYR A 291 7.78 -48.05 -43.08
C TYR A 291 6.26 -47.97 -43.25
N ALA A 292 5.52 -48.87 -42.58
CA ALA A 292 4.06 -48.91 -42.59
C ALA A 292 3.55 -49.55 -41.30
N MET A 293 2.24 -49.47 -41.06
CA MET A 293 1.60 -50.21 -39.97
C MET A 293 1.38 -51.69 -40.32
N PRO A 294 1.47 -52.63 -39.34
CA PRO A 294 2.19 -52.46 -38.08
C PRO A 294 3.70 -52.35 -38.35
N ALA A 295 4.41 -51.50 -37.59
CA ALA A 295 5.84 -51.27 -37.80
C ALA A 295 6.68 -52.54 -37.47
N THR A 296 7.08 -53.30 -38.50
CA THR A 296 7.90 -54.52 -38.35
C THR A 296 9.41 -54.25 -38.45
N THR A 297 9.80 -53.14 -39.05
CA THR A 297 11.20 -52.69 -39.24
C THR A 297 11.32 -51.21 -38.94
N LYS A 298 12.54 -50.72 -38.69
CA LYS A 298 12.79 -49.28 -38.57
C LYS A 298 12.81 -48.62 -39.95
N GLU A 299 12.35 -47.38 -40.00
CA GLU A 299 12.34 -46.58 -41.23
C GLU A 299 13.76 -46.32 -41.73
N ASP A 300 13.94 -46.37 -43.05
CA ASP A 300 15.19 -45.93 -43.67
C ASP A 300 15.24 -44.40 -43.83
N ASN A 301 16.43 -43.85 -43.94
CA ASN A 301 16.67 -42.42 -44.02
C ASN A 301 16.00 -41.80 -45.27
N ASP A 302 15.92 -42.54 -46.38
CA ASP A 302 15.31 -42.04 -47.61
C ASP A 302 13.81 -41.83 -47.45
N HIS A 303 13.09 -42.87 -47.02
CA HIS A 303 11.66 -42.76 -46.74
C HIS A 303 11.34 -41.83 -45.56
N GLY A 304 12.12 -41.90 -44.48
CA GLY A 304 11.94 -41.04 -43.31
C GLY A 304 12.06 -39.55 -43.63
N SER A 305 12.95 -39.18 -44.57
CA SER A 305 13.05 -37.79 -45.03
C SER A 305 11.77 -37.31 -45.73
N LEU A 306 11.13 -38.18 -46.51
CA LEU A 306 9.87 -37.89 -47.19
C LEU A 306 8.69 -37.76 -46.20
N ASP A 307 8.67 -38.62 -45.18
CA ASP A 307 7.69 -38.54 -44.08
C ASP A 307 7.74 -37.17 -43.42
N VAL A 308 8.94 -36.76 -43.00
CA VAL A 308 9.17 -35.48 -42.33
C VAL A 308 8.81 -34.30 -43.22
N ASN A 309 9.14 -34.36 -44.51
CA ASN A 309 8.73 -33.33 -45.47
C ASN A 309 7.20 -33.24 -45.59
N GLY A 310 6.49 -34.38 -45.62
CA GLY A 310 5.04 -34.44 -45.56
C GLY A 310 4.44 -33.79 -44.33
N PHE A 311 4.90 -34.16 -43.14
CA PHE A 311 4.45 -33.57 -41.88
C PHE A 311 4.78 -32.08 -41.80
N TYR A 312 5.94 -31.66 -42.32
CA TYR A 312 6.29 -30.24 -42.39
C TYR A 312 5.34 -29.45 -43.29
N ARG A 313 4.99 -29.99 -44.48
CA ARG A 313 4.00 -29.37 -45.37
C ARG A 313 2.64 -29.24 -44.68
N ALA A 314 2.18 -30.27 -43.98
CA ALA A 314 0.94 -30.20 -43.21
C ALA A 314 1.02 -29.20 -42.05
N TYR A 315 2.13 -29.16 -41.30
CA TYR A 315 2.39 -28.16 -40.26
C TYR A 315 2.29 -26.73 -40.81
N MET A 316 2.87 -26.51 -41.98
CA MET A 316 2.90 -25.18 -42.62
C MET A 316 1.52 -24.65 -43.00
N THR A 317 0.51 -25.51 -43.17
CA THR A 317 -0.88 -25.07 -43.39
C THR A 317 -1.53 -24.50 -42.13
N GLY A 318 -1.13 -24.97 -40.94
CA GLY A 318 -1.78 -24.65 -39.68
C GLY A 318 -3.14 -25.32 -39.46
N GLU A 319 -3.61 -26.19 -40.36
CA GLU A 319 -4.97 -26.74 -40.35
C GLU A 319 -5.10 -28.05 -39.58
N TYR A 320 -4.04 -28.86 -39.52
CA TYR A 320 -4.13 -30.26 -39.08
C TYR A 320 -3.64 -30.52 -37.65
N GLY A 321 -3.55 -29.48 -36.83
CA GLY A 321 -3.19 -29.61 -35.41
C GLY A 321 -1.74 -30.04 -35.12
N ILE A 322 -0.86 -30.08 -36.12
CA ILE A 322 0.57 -30.33 -35.90
C ILE A 322 1.19 -29.13 -35.19
N THR A 323 1.88 -29.39 -34.10
CA THR A 323 2.54 -28.36 -33.29
C THR A 323 4.06 -28.47 -33.37
N PRO A 324 4.81 -27.39 -33.06
CA PRO A 324 6.27 -27.48 -32.94
C PRO A 324 6.73 -28.57 -31.98
N ALA A 325 6.03 -28.78 -30.87
CA ALA A 325 6.34 -29.83 -29.90
C ALA A 325 6.25 -31.26 -30.48
N MET A 326 5.40 -31.46 -31.49
CA MET A 326 5.31 -32.72 -32.24
C MET A 326 6.42 -32.84 -33.29
N MET A 327 6.97 -31.72 -33.78
CA MET A 327 8.02 -31.73 -34.80
C MET A 327 9.44 -31.79 -34.22
N VAL A 328 9.66 -31.26 -33.01
CA VAL A 328 10.96 -31.30 -32.31
C VAL A 328 11.53 -32.73 -32.22
N PRO A 329 10.76 -33.78 -31.86
CA PRO A 329 11.30 -35.13 -31.76
C PRO A 329 11.79 -35.72 -33.10
N PHE A 330 11.26 -35.31 -34.25
CA PHE A 330 11.84 -35.67 -35.55
C PHE A 330 13.22 -35.05 -35.73
N GLY A 331 13.38 -33.80 -35.32
CA GLY A 331 14.68 -33.11 -35.32
C GLY A 331 15.69 -33.81 -34.42
N ASN A 332 15.30 -34.17 -33.20
CA ASN A 332 16.18 -34.90 -32.27
C ASN A 332 16.56 -36.28 -32.80
N THR A 333 15.64 -37.02 -33.43
CA THR A 333 15.97 -38.27 -34.12
C THR A 333 17.08 -38.05 -35.15
N PHE A 334 16.99 -37.00 -35.97
CA PHE A 334 18.03 -36.72 -36.95
C PHE A 334 19.37 -36.28 -36.32
N ASN A 335 19.33 -35.30 -35.42
CA ASN A 335 20.53 -34.66 -34.90
C ASN A 335 21.27 -35.53 -33.86
N ASP A 336 20.52 -36.17 -32.95
CA ASP A 336 21.09 -36.88 -31.80
C ASP A 336 21.32 -38.37 -32.07
N VAL A 337 20.64 -38.94 -33.08
CA VAL A 337 20.67 -40.38 -33.38
C VAL A 337 21.25 -40.66 -34.76
N MET A 338 20.78 -39.98 -35.81
CA MET A 338 21.19 -40.27 -37.18
C MET A 338 22.50 -39.60 -37.59
N THR A 339 22.92 -38.53 -36.91
CA THR A 339 24.18 -37.85 -37.22
C THR A 339 25.35 -38.59 -36.56
N LEU A 340 26.11 -39.35 -37.36
CA LEU A 340 27.23 -40.18 -36.87
C LEU A 340 28.54 -39.40 -36.80
N GLY A 341 28.64 -38.32 -37.57
CA GLY A 341 29.77 -37.39 -37.59
C GLY A 341 29.63 -36.36 -38.71
N PRO A 342 30.59 -35.43 -38.85
CA PRO A 342 30.58 -34.46 -39.95
C PRO A 342 30.61 -35.15 -41.31
N GLY A 343 29.53 -35.01 -42.09
CA GLY A 343 29.40 -35.66 -43.40
C GLY A 343 29.21 -37.18 -43.32
N ASP A 344 28.65 -37.71 -42.23
CA ASP A 344 28.27 -39.13 -42.11
C ASP A 344 26.92 -39.24 -41.38
N TYR A 345 25.89 -39.60 -42.14
CA TYR A 345 24.51 -39.71 -41.67
C TYR A 345 24.00 -41.13 -41.84
N SER A 346 23.42 -41.70 -40.78
CA SER A 346 22.93 -43.07 -40.77
C SER A 346 21.89 -43.31 -41.85
N GLY A 347 21.85 -44.54 -42.36
CA GLY A 347 20.86 -44.92 -43.37
C GLY A 347 19.52 -45.38 -42.78
N VAL A 348 19.43 -45.54 -41.45
CA VAL A 348 18.20 -45.94 -40.73
C VAL A 348 17.99 -44.97 -39.57
N ILE A 349 16.73 -44.66 -39.25
CA ILE A 349 16.38 -43.65 -38.23
C ILE A 349 16.81 -44.02 -36.80
N ASP A 350 17.24 -45.27 -36.56
CA ASP A 350 17.75 -45.74 -35.27
C ASP A 350 19.28 -45.58 -35.12
N GLY A 351 19.92 -44.90 -36.06
CA GLY A 351 21.36 -44.65 -36.06
C GLY A 351 22.18 -45.77 -36.73
N THR A 352 21.54 -46.82 -37.25
CA THR A 352 22.23 -47.89 -37.97
C THR A 352 22.33 -47.64 -39.49
N THR A 353 23.21 -48.37 -40.15
CA THR A 353 23.41 -48.29 -41.61
C THR A 353 23.46 -49.69 -42.21
N GLY A 354 22.72 -49.86 -43.31
CA GLY A 354 22.68 -51.04 -44.17
C GLY A 354 23.12 -50.73 -45.60
N SER A 355 22.35 -51.20 -46.58
CA SER A 355 22.63 -51.04 -48.01
C SER A 355 21.39 -50.53 -48.77
N GLY A 356 21.56 -50.02 -49.99
CA GLY A 356 20.45 -49.44 -50.76
C GLY A 356 19.90 -48.19 -50.07
N ASN A 357 18.58 -48.10 -49.90
CA ASN A 357 17.92 -46.96 -49.23
C ASN A 357 18.35 -46.82 -47.77
N SER A 358 18.83 -47.91 -47.15
CA SER A 358 19.36 -47.90 -45.79
C SER A 358 20.88 -47.63 -45.72
N ALA A 359 21.53 -47.23 -46.81
CA ALA A 359 22.95 -46.85 -46.78
C ALA A 359 23.16 -45.46 -46.16
N SER A 360 24.34 -45.22 -45.57
CA SER A 360 24.68 -43.90 -45.04
C SER A 360 24.88 -42.89 -46.17
N THR A 361 24.66 -41.62 -45.86
CA THR A 361 24.87 -40.51 -46.79
C THR A 361 25.95 -39.58 -46.26
N ASP A 362 26.67 -38.93 -47.17
CA ASP A 362 27.61 -37.85 -46.87
C ASP A 362 26.98 -36.46 -46.91
N TYR A 363 25.65 -36.42 -47.04
CA TYR A 363 24.83 -35.21 -47.08
C TYR A 363 23.50 -35.41 -46.34
N ILE A 364 22.86 -34.30 -45.99
CA ILE A 364 21.54 -34.30 -45.36
C ILE A 364 20.44 -34.46 -46.41
N ARG A 365 19.60 -35.49 -46.28
CA ARG A 365 18.41 -35.59 -47.15
C ARG A 365 17.46 -34.43 -46.85
N SER A 366 16.93 -33.83 -47.91
CA SER A 366 16.38 -32.48 -47.86
C SER A 366 15.21 -32.32 -46.89
N GLY A 367 14.38 -33.34 -46.70
CA GLY A 367 13.28 -33.30 -45.72
C GLY A 367 13.76 -33.09 -44.29
N TRP A 368 14.93 -33.61 -43.93
CA TRP A 368 15.51 -33.40 -42.61
C TRP A 368 16.01 -31.97 -42.39
N LEU A 369 16.42 -31.25 -43.44
CA LEU A 369 16.81 -29.83 -43.31
C LEU A 369 15.67 -29.00 -42.70
N LEU A 370 14.41 -29.34 -42.99
CA LEU A 370 13.24 -28.63 -42.47
C LEU A 370 13.07 -28.73 -40.96
N THR A 371 13.67 -29.74 -40.30
CA THR A 371 13.59 -29.84 -38.83
C THR A 371 14.42 -28.76 -38.13
N ALA A 372 15.34 -28.10 -38.83
CA ALA A 372 16.06 -26.93 -38.34
C ALA A 372 15.14 -25.74 -38.00
N ASP A 373 13.89 -25.73 -38.51
CA ASP A 373 12.86 -24.76 -38.11
C ASP A 373 12.48 -24.91 -36.62
N PHE A 374 12.63 -26.12 -36.07
CA PHE A 374 12.30 -26.46 -34.68
C PHE A 374 13.53 -26.62 -33.79
N LEU A 375 14.72 -26.68 -34.40
CA LEU A 375 16.03 -26.78 -33.73
C LEU A 375 16.88 -25.55 -34.05
N PRO A 376 16.53 -24.36 -33.52
CA PRO A 376 17.18 -23.11 -33.94
C PRO A 376 18.67 -23.03 -33.61
N ALA A 377 19.13 -23.81 -32.62
CA ALA A 377 20.54 -23.94 -32.24
C ALA A 377 21.36 -24.78 -33.22
N ASP A 378 20.72 -25.72 -33.92
CA ASP A 378 21.38 -26.65 -34.85
C ASP A 378 21.32 -26.18 -36.31
N TYR A 379 20.57 -25.11 -36.60
CA TYR A 379 20.39 -24.56 -37.95
C TYR A 379 21.70 -24.37 -38.72
N GLU A 380 22.70 -23.70 -38.12
CA GLU A 380 23.97 -23.45 -38.81
C GLU A 380 24.72 -24.75 -39.11
N THR A 381 24.70 -25.70 -38.18
CA THR A 381 25.31 -27.02 -38.34
C THR A 381 24.64 -27.81 -39.46
N MET A 382 23.30 -27.83 -39.47
CA MET A 382 22.52 -28.57 -40.47
C MET A 382 22.66 -27.95 -41.87
N VAL A 383 22.49 -26.64 -42.01
CA VAL A 383 22.66 -25.95 -43.31
C VAL A 383 24.13 -26.03 -43.76
N GLY A 384 25.08 -25.87 -42.84
CA GLY A 384 26.51 -25.94 -43.11
C GLY A 384 27.04 -27.32 -43.48
N ALA A 385 26.27 -28.39 -43.25
CA ALA A 385 26.62 -29.74 -43.70
C ALA A 385 26.59 -29.87 -45.23
N ASP A 386 25.58 -29.28 -45.86
CA ASP A 386 25.33 -29.40 -47.29
C ASP A 386 25.77 -28.16 -48.08
N PHE A 387 26.03 -27.05 -47.38
CA PHE A 387 26.32 -25.75 -47.98
C PHE A 387 27.55 -25.09 -47.38
N THR A 388 28.10 -24.14 -48.13
CA THR A 388 29.19 -23.27 -47.68
C THR A 388 28.78 -21.83 -47.94
N ALA A 389 28.86 -20.96 -46.93
CA ALA A 389 28.64 -19.53 -47.10
C ALA A 389 29.69 -18.93 -48.05
N GLY A 390 29.24 -18.12 -49.00
CA GLY A 390 30.02 -17.67 -50.17
C GLY A 390 30.17 -18.72 -51.29
N GLY A 391 29.56 -19.90 -51.15
CA GLY A 391 29.63 -21.01 -52.09
C GLY A 391 28.48 -21.02 -53.12
N THR A 392 28.36 -22.15 -53.82
CA THR A 392 27.24 -22.39 -54.76
C THR A 392 26.75 -23.83 -54.67
N THR A 393 25.53 -24.11 -55.13
CA THR A 393 24.95 -25.45 -55.20
C THR A 393 24.16 -25.67 -56.48
N THR A 394 24.00 -26.92 -56.90
CA THR A 394 23.12 -27.33 -58.00
C THR A 394 21.86 -28.04 -57.51
N SER A 395 21.70 -28.25 -56.20
CA SER A 395 20.54 -28.93 -55.64
C SER A 395 19.42 -27.92 -55.37
N ALA A 396 18.53 -27.71 -56.35
CA ALA A 396 17.39 -26.79 -56.23
C ALA A 396 16.51 -27.11 -55.01
N ASP A 397 16.28 -28.40 -54.77
CA ASP A 397 15.52 -28.91 -53.64
C ASP A 397 16.07 -28.43 -52.30
N ARG A 398 17.31 -28.80 -51.96
CA ARG A 398 17.94 -28.38 -50.69
C ARG A 398 18.10 -26.86 -50.61
N PHE A 399 18.44 -26.21 -51.72
CA PHE A 399 18.61 -24.77 -51.75
C PHE A 399 17.30 -24.03 -51.44
N SER A 400 16.17 -24.51 -51.97
CA SER A 400 14.86 -23.92 -51.70
C SER A 400 14.48 -24.03 -50.22
N LYS A 401 14.77 -25.18 -49.58
CA LYS A 401 14.54 -25.38 -48.14
C LYS A 401 15.48 -24.53 -47.30
N PHE A 402 16.74 -24.37 -47.70
CA PHE A 402 17.65 -23.41 -47.09
C PHE A 402 17.09 -21.97 -47.16
N LEU A 403 16.69 -21.49 -48.35
CA LEU A 403 16.12 -20.15 -48.49
C LEU A 403 14.84 -19.97 -47.68
N TRP A 404 14.02 -21.02 -47.62
CA TRP A 404 12.82 -21.06 -46.80
C TRP A 404 13.11 -20.89 -45.32
N LEU A 405 14.02 -21.71 -44.78
CA LEU A 405 14.44 -21.64 -43.38
C LEU A 405 15.12 -20.29 -43.08
N LYS A 406 15.98 -19.81 -43.97
CA LYS A 406 16.62 -18.49 -43.88
C LYS A 406 15.58 -17.37 -43.83
N ASN A 407 14.59 -17.38 -44.72
CA ASN A 407 13.48 -16.42 -44.74
C ASN A 407 12.65 -16.48 -43.45
N LYS A 408 12.26 -17.69 -43.02
CA LYS A 408 11.52 -17.92 -41.77
C LYS A 408 12.28 -17.37 -40.56
N ARG A 409 13.58 -17.63 -40.46
CA ARG A 409 14.44 -17.11 -39.39
C ARG A 409 14.63 -15.60 -39.44
N TYR A 410 14.66 -15.01 -40.64
CA TYR A 410 14.73 -13.55 -40.78
C TYR A 410 13.43 -12.84 -40.39
N GLN A 411 12.28 -13.45 -40.69
CA GLN A 411 10.97 -12.98 -40.25
C GLN A 411 10.76 -13.30 -38.76
N SER A 412 11.50 -12.59 -37.91
CA SER A 412 11.61 -12.79 -36.46
C SER A 412 11.22 -11.52 -35.70
N PHE A 413 11.56 -11.42 -34.43
CA PHE A 413 11.41 -10.20 -33.64
C PHE A 413 12.57 -10.07 -32.65
N THR A 414 12.83 -8.85 -32.18
CA THR A 414 13.63 -8.63 -30.98
C THR A 414 12.71 -8.39 -29.79
N PHE A 415 13.20 -8.68 -28.59
CA PHE A 415 12.42 -8.60 -27.37
C PHE A 415 13.20 -7.92 -26.27
N THR A 416 12.58 -6.94 -25.62
CA THR A 416 13.17 -6.21 -24.50
C THR A 416 12.16 -6.07 -23.38
N ALA A 417 12.64 -5.86 -22.16
CA ALA A 417 11.79 -5.58 -21.02
C ALA A 417 12.34 -4.40 -20.22
N THR A 418 11.48 -3.45 -19.87
CA THR A 418 11.87 -2.21 -19.17
C THR A 418 10.91 -1.86 -18.03
N PRO A 419 11.39 -1.17 -16.98
CA PRO A 419 12.79 -0.86 -16.68
C PRO A 419 13.60 -2.13 -16.34
N ALA A 420 14.93 -2.04 -16.34
CA ALA A 420 15.81 -3.19 -16.05
C ALA A 420 15.65 -3.74 -14.61
N SER A 421 15.13 -2.92 -13.70
CA SER A 421 14.76 -3.33 -12.36
C SER A 421 13.56 -2.57 -11.81
N GLN A 422 12.81 -3.23 -10.92
CA GLN A 422 11.76 -2.62 -10.11
C GLN A 422 11.92 -3.04 -8.66
N THR A 423 11.48 -2.17 -7.74
CA THR A 423 11.34 -2.50 -6.32
C THR A 423 9.87 -2.52 -5.96
N VAL A 424 9.45 -3.51 -5.17
CA VAL A 424 8.08 -3.65 -4.66
C VAL A 424 8.13 -4.09 -3.20
N SER A 425 7.27 -3.53 -2.36
CA SER A 425 7.09 -4.04 -1.00
C SER A 425 6.31 -5.36 -1.03
N ALA A 426 6.66 -6.31 -0.14
CA ALA A 426 5.85 -7.51 0.05
C ALA A 426 4.37 -7.15 0.26
N GLY A 427 3.46 -7.85 -0.43
CA GLY A 427 2.01 -7.59 -0.44
C GLY A 427 1.52 -6.62 -1.53
N SER A 428 2.43 -5.95 -2.25
CA SER A 428 2.11 -4.99 -3.31
C SER A 428 2.40 -5.53 -4.72
N ASN A 429 2.09 -4.75 -5.75
CA ASN A 429 2.46 -5.04 -7.14
C ASN A 429 3.37 -3.98 -7.75
N THR A 430 4.04 -4.38 -8.83
CA THR A 430 4.81 -3.51 -9.73
C THR A 430 4.68 -4.04 -11.16
N SER A 431 5.20 -3.31 -12.14
CA SER A 431 5.10 -3.69 -13.53
C SER A 431 6.36 -3.41 -14.35
N PHE A 432 6.54 -4.23 -15.39
CA PHE A 432 7.49 -4.04 -16.48
C PHE A 432 6.73 -3.95 -17.81
N ILE A 433 7.33 -3.33 -18.80
CA ILE A 433 6.85 -3.31 -20.19
C ILE A 433 7.74 -4.24 -20.99
N ALA A 434 7.13 -5.28 -21.54
CA ALA A 434 7.74 -6.22 -22.47
C ALA A 434 7.44 -5.77 -23.91
N THR A 435 8.47 -5.42 -24.67
CA THR A 435 8.35 -4.85 -26.01
C THR A 435 8.87 -5.84 -27.05
N VAL A 436 8.02 -6.17 -28.02
CA VAL A 436 8.34 -6.93 -29.22
C VAL A 436 8.55 -5.95 -30.37
N THR A 437 9.73 -5.99 -31.00
CA THR A 437 10.00 -5.24 -32.23
C THR A 437 10.12 -6.22 -33.38
N ALA A 438 9.16 -6.19 -34.30
CA ALA A 438 9.15 -7.04 -35.48
C ALA A 438 10.41 -6.82 -36.33
N GLN A 439 11.01 -7.92 -36.81
CA GLN A 439 12.12 -7.93 -37.75
C GLN A 439 11.62 -8.46 -39.11
N GLY A 440 11.99 -7.77 -40.19
CA GLY A 440 11.47 -8.08 -41.52
C GLY A 440 9.96 -7.87 -41.60
N ALA A 441 9.24 -8.82 -42.19
CA ALA A 441 7.79 -8.81 -42.35
C ALA A 441 7.05 -9.57 -41.23
N PHE A 442 7.68 -9.79 -40.08
CA PHE A 442 7.08 -10.56 -38.99
C PHE A 442 5.72 -9.98 -38.55
N ALA A 443 4.69 -10.82 -38.70
CA ALA A 443 3.31 -10.52 -38.33
C ALA A 443 2.71 -11.57 -37.37
N GLY A 444 3.56 -12.46 -36.82
CA GLY A 444 3.14 -13.58 -35.97
C GLY A 444 2.62 -13.14 -34.61
N ASN A 445 1.87 -14.03 -33.95
CA ASN A 445 1.38 -13.83 -32.59
C ASN A 445 2.45 -14.27 -31.57
N VAL A 446 2.92 -13.33 -30.76
CA VAL A 446 3.90 -13.53 -29.69
C VAL A 446 3.20 -13.62 -28.35
N THR A 447 3.38 -14.74 -27.63
CA THR A 447 2.84 -14.94 -26.28
C THR A 447 3.98 -14.89 -25.27
N PRO A 448 4.10 -13.83 -24.47
CA PRO A 448 5.11 -13.73 -23.41
C PRO A 448 4.74 -14.58 -22.18
N SER A 449 5.77 -15.12 -21.53
CA SER A 449 5.70 -15.86 -20.26
C SER A 449 6.87 -15.46 -19.36
N VAL A 450 6.80 -15.72 -18.06
CA VAL A 450 7.84 -15.33 -17.10
C VAL A 450 8.19 -16.47 -16.15
N THR A 451 9.48 -16.61 -15.85
CA THR A 451 10.04 -17.50 -14.82
C THR A 451 10.92 -16.72 -13.85
N GLY A 452 11.31 -17.33 -12.73
CA GLY A 452 12.15 -16.69 -11.70
C GLY A 452 11.40 -15.91 -10.62
N LEU A 453 10.06 -15.98 -10.60
CA LEU A 453 9.25 -15.34 -9.55
C LEU A 453 9.55 -15.92 -8.16
N PRO A 454 9.64 -15.08 -7.11
CA PRO A 454 9.76 -15.58 -5.74
C PRO A 454 8.48 -16.30 -5.27
N THR A 455 8.63 -17.19 -4.29
CA THR A 455 7.49 -17.86 -3.65
C THR A 455 6.47 -16.84 -3.13
N GLY A 456 5.19 -17.05 -3.45
CA GLY A 456 4.09 -16.14 -3.08
C GLY A 456 3.90 -14.94 -4.01
N ALA A 457 4.65 -14.84 -5.12
CA ALA A 457 4.39 -13.89 -6.19
C ALA A 457 3.66 -14.53 -7.38
N THR A 458 2.85 -13.75 -8.07
CA THR A 458 2.15 -14.12 -9.31
C THR A 458 2.39 -13.06 -10.37
N ALA A 459 2.22 -13.42 -11.65
CA ALA A 459 2.42 -12.49 -12.75
C ALA A 459 1.38 -12.65 -13.86
N THR A 460 1.07 -11.54 -14.54
CA THR A 460 0.12 -11.50 -15.67
C THR A 460 0.63 -10.57 -16.77
N PHE A 461 0.27 -10.85 -18.03
CA PHE A 461 0.59 -10.04 -19.20
C PHE A 461 -0.68 -9.40 -19.78
N SER A 462 -0.61 -8.12 -20.13
CA SER A 462 -1.72 -7.39 -20.78
C SER A 462 -1.21 -6.46 -21.88
N PRO A 463 -1.55 -6.71 -23.16
CA PRO A 463 -2.28 -7.89 -23.66
C PRO A 463 -1.50 -9.20 -23.47
N ALA A 464 -2.21 -10.33 -23.36
CA ALA A 464 -1.58 -11.65 -23.21
C ALA A 464 -0.85 -12.14 -24.47
N THR A 465 -1.14 -11.54 -25.63
CA THR A 465 -0.52 -11.86 -26.93
C THR A 465 -0.28 -10.55 -27.69
N ILE A 466 0.87 -10.43 -28.34
CA ILE A 466 1.26 -9.30 -29.20
C ILE A 466 1.31 -9.78 -30.65
N THR A 467 0.58 -9.15 -31.57
CA THR A 467 0.61 -9.51 -33.00
C THR A 467 1.62 -8.63 -33.74
N GLY A 468 2.60 -9.25 -34.39
CA GLY A 468 3.71 -8.56 -35.06
C GLY A 468 4.62 -7.85 -34.07
N GLY A 469 4.42 -6.55 -33.87
CA GLY A 469 5.19 -5.73 -32.93
C GLY A 469 4.30 -4.93 -31.99
N GLY A 470 4.78 -4.66 -30.79
CA GLY A 470 4.04 -3.93 -29.77
C GLY A 470 4.50 -4.25 -28.35
N ASP A 471 3.73 -3.75 -27.39
CA ASP A 471 4.04 -3.85 -25.97
C ASP A 471 3.03 -4.74 -25.23
N SER A 472 3.50 -5.42 -24.20
CA SER A 472 2.68 -6.03 -23.16
C SER A 472 3.17 -5.60 -21.78
N THR A 473 2.24 -5.23 -20.91
CA THR A 473 2.54 -4.94 -19.50
C THR A 473 2.60 -6.24 -18.70
N LEU A 474 3.78 -6.56 -18.16
CA LEU A 474 3.97 -7.59 -17.15
C LEU A 474 3.68 -7.01 -15.78
N THR A 475 2.58 -7.41 -15.14
CA THR A 475 2.28 -7.05 -13.75
C THR A 475 2.70 -8.18 -12.83
N VAL A 476 3.52 -7.88 -11.83
CA VAL A 476 3.93 -8.84 -10.79
C VAL A 476 3.29 -8.44 -9.46
N GLN A 477 2.50 -9.33 -8.88
CA GLN A 477 1.84 -9.14 -7.58
C GLN A 477 2.51 -10.04 -6.53
N THR A 478 2.94 -9.46 -5.43
CA THR A 478 3.54 -10.17 -4.29
C THR A 478 2.53 -10.35 -3.14
N SER A 479 2.79 -11.32 -2.27
CA SER A 479 2.06 -11.52 -0.99
C SER A 479 2.84 -10.91 0.18
N SER A 480 2.19 -10.70 1.32
CA SER A 480 2.87 -10.24 2.55
C SER A 480 3.92 -11.24 3.06
N SER A 481 3.80 -12.52 2.67
CA SER A 481 4.77 -13.57 2.99
C SER A 481 5.89 -13.76 1.96
N THR A 482 5.87 -12.99 0.86
CA THR A 482 6.90 -13.11 -0.18
C THR A 482 8.27 -12.70 0.39
N PRO A 483 9.29 -13.57 0.32
CA PRO A 483 10.58 -13.27 0.93
C PRO A 483 11.24 -12.03 0.32
N THR A 484 11.94 -11.26 1.15
CA THR A 484 12.71 -10.10 0.68
C THR A 484 13.97 -10.55 -0.06
N GLY A 485 14.31 -9.85 -1.13
CA GLY A 485 15.49 -10.16 -1.93
C GLY A 485 15.38 -9.62 -3.34
N THR A 486 16.43 -9.81 -4.13
CA THR A 486 16.44 -9.50 -5.57
C THR A 486 16.33 -10.79 -6.36
N TYR A 487 15.32 -10.86 -7.22
CA TYR A 487 14.96 -12.01 -8.02
C TYR A 487 15.13 -11.66 -9.51
N PRO A 488 16.05 -12.32 -10.23
CA PRO A 488 16.12 -12.18 -11.68
C PRO A 488 14.91 -12.87 -12.30
N LEU A 489 14.09 -12.11 -13.01
CA LEU A 489 12.95 -12.61 -13.78
C LEU A 489 13.38 -12.79 -15.23
N THR A 490 13.15 -13.97 -15.79
CA THR A 490 13.38 -14.24 -17.21
C THR A 490 12.04 -14.25 -17.93
N ILE A 491 11.86 -13.31 -18.85
CA ILE A 491 10.66 -13.19 -19.67
C ILE A 491 10.97 -13.81 -21.03
N LEU A 492 10.19 -14.82 -21.41
CA LEU A 492 10.29 -15.53 -22.68
C LEU A 492 9.13 -15.10 -23.58
N ALA A 493 9.44 -14.52 -24.73
CA ALA A 493 8.50 -14.21 -25.79
C ALA A 493 8.60 -15.28 -26.88
N MET A 494 7.47 -15.93 -27.20
CA MET A 494 7.44 -17.04 -28.14
C MET A 494 6.35 -16.84 -29.20
N SER A 495 6.70 -17.00 -30.47
CA SER A 495 5.76 -17.02 -31.60
C SER A 495 5.61 -18.45 -32.11
N MET A 496 4.42 -19.03 -31.94
CA MET A 496 4.04 -20.38 -32.41
C MET A 496 5.15 -21.43 -32.23
N GLY A 497 5.92 -21.37 -31.13
CA GLY A 497 7.03 -22.27 -30.80
C GLY A 497 8.22 -22.32 -31.76
N SER A 498 8.26 -21.48 -32.81
CA SER A 498 9.31 -21.51 -33.85
C SER A 498 10.32 -20.36 -33.70
N VAL A 499 9.89 -19.21 -33.15
CA VAL A 499 10.78 -18.06 -32.87
C VAL A 499 10.63 -17.66 -31.41
N SER A 500 11.72 -17.64 -30.66
CA SER A 500 11.74 -17.23 -29.26
C SER A 500 12.84 -16.22 -28.96
N GLN A 501 12.53 -15.24 -28.11
CA GLN A 501 13.49 -14.30 -27.55
C GLN A 501 13.29 -14.18 -26.04
N THR A 502 14.36 -13.87 -25.32
CA THR A 502 14.31 -13.68 -23.86
C THR A 502 14.81 -12.32 -23.45
N ALA A 503 14.20 -11.74 -22.42
CA ALA A 503 14.69 -10.56 -21.71
C ALA A 503 14.73 -10.84 -20.21
N THR A 504 15.73 -10.29 -19.51
CA THR A 504 15.86 -10.42 -18.05
C THR A 504 15.68 -9.08 -17.39
N VAL A 505 14.89 -9.05 -16.31
CA VAL A 505 14.72 -7.89 -15.42
C VAL A 505 14.90 -8.31 -13.97
N ASN A 506 15.20 -7.38 -13.08
CA ASN A 506 15.34 -7.68 -11.65
C ASN A 506 14.14 -7.15 -10.85
N LEU A 507 13.46 -8.04 -10.13
CA LEU A 507 12.47 -7.67 -9.13
C LEU A 507 13.12 -7.65 -7.74
N THR A 508 13.18 -6.50 -7.09
CA THR A 508 13.60 -6.41 -5.69
C THR A 508 12.35 -6.36 -4.80
N VAL A 509 12.15 -7.39 -3.99
CA VAL A 509 11.13 -7.39 -2.95
C VAL A 509 11.73 -6.80 -1.68
N SER A 510 11.21 -5.66 -1.26
CA SER A 510 11.55 -5.03 0.03
C SER A 510 10.56 -5.44 1.12
N ALA A 511 11.01 -5.37 2.37
CA ALA A 511 10.09 -5.47 3.50
C ALA A 511 9.03 -4.38 3.40
N GLU A 512 7.82 -4.70 3.86
CA GLU A 512 6.76 -3.71 4.03
C GLU A 512 7.21 -2.65 5.05
N PRO A 513 6.99 -1.35 4.78
CA PRO A 513 7.38 -0.30 5.72
C PRO A 513 6.64 -0.48 7.05
N ALA A 514 7.30 -0.22 8.18
CA ALA A 514 6.65 -0.25 9.48
C ALA A 514 5.98 1.09 9.78
N ALA A 515 4.80 1.06 10.41
CA ALA A 515 4.18 2.25 10.94
C ALA A 515 5.08 2.89 12.01
N ALA A 516 5.14 4.22 12.04
CA ALA A 516 5.93 4.94 13.01
C ALA A 516 5.33 4.76 14.41
N ALA A 517 6.17 4.39 15.38
CA ALA A 517 5.75 4.21 16.76
C ALA A 517 5.11 5.50 17.30
N PRO A 518 3.96 5.41 18.01
CA PRO A 518 3.33 6.59 18.57
C PRO A 518 4.26 7.36 19.51
N THR A 519 4.08 8.66 19.62
CA THR A 519 4.78 9.54 20.57
C THR A 519 3.78 10.14 21.53
N PHE A 520 4.24 10.44 22.75
CA PHE A 520 3.41 11.01 23.80
C PHE A 520 3.83 12.45 24.11
N SER A 521 2.84 13.33 24.25
CA SER A 521 3.03 14.72 24.67
C SER A 521 2.01 15.10 25.74
N PRO A 522 2.42 15.44 26.97
CA PRO A 522 3.81 15.46 27.45
C PRO A 522 4.41 14.06 27.57
N SER A 523 5.73 13.93 27.57
CA SER A 523 6.43 12.63 27.69
C SER A 523 6.21 11.98 29.06
N GLY A 524 6.49 10.68 29.20
CA GLY A 524 6.47 10.02 30.51
C GLY A 524 7.39 10.73 31.53
N GLY A 525 7.01 10.70 32.81
CA GLY A 525 7.74 11.38 33.87
C GLY A 525 6.95 11.53 35.16
N THR A 526 7.57 12.21 36.13
CA THR A 526 6.92 12.56 37.39
C THR A 526 6.28 13.94 37.28
N TYR A 527 5.01 14.03 37.60
CA TYR A 527 4.21 15.24 37.58
C TYR A 527 3.57 15.49 38.94
N THR A 528 3.31 16.74 39.28
CA THR A 528 2.61 17.13 40.52
C THR A 528 1.12 17.42 40.32
N THR A 529 0.66 17.39 39.07
CA THR A 529 -0.74 17.59 38.64
C THR A 529 -1.12 16.54 37.61
N ALA A 530 -2.43 16.29 37.44
CA ALA A 530 -2.93 15.37 36.40
C ALA A 530 -2.50 15.82 35.00
N GLN A 531 -2.15 14.86 34.14
CA GLN A 531 -1.71 15.11 32.77
C GLN A 531 -2.81 14.77 31.76
N SER A 532 -2.86 15.53 30.66
CA SER A 532 -3.69 15.21 29.49
C SER A 532 -2.75 14.90 28.33
N VAL A 533 -2.56 13.60 28.06
CA VAL A 533 -1.54 13.10 27.13
C VAL A 533 -2.11 12.98 25.72
N THR A 534 -1.53 13.73 24.79
CA THR A 534 -1.78 13.61 23.36
C THR A 534 -0.89 12.50 22.80
N ILE A 535 -1.47 11.61 22.00
CA ILE A 535 -0.75 10.55 21.28
C ILE A 535 -0.72 10.92 19.78
N SER A 536 0.44 10.80 19.14
CA SER A 536 0.59 11.09 17.71
C SER A 536 1.51 10.08 17.02
N THR A 537 1.32 9.85 15.73
CA THR A 537 2.26 9.11 14.89
C THR A 537 2.56 9.93 13.63
N THR A 538 3.74 9.74 13.04
CA THR A 538 4.09 10.36 11.77
C THR A 538 3.60 9.57 10.56
N THR A 539 3.10 8.34 10.74
CA THR A 539 2.42 7.59 9.66
C THR A 539 1.05 8.20 9.41
N SER A 540 0.91 8.90 8.29
CA SER A 540 -0.36 9.50 7.86
C SER A 540 -1.43 8.43 7.69
N GLY A 541 -2.64 8.68 8.22
CA GLY A 541 -3.78 7.76 8.13
C GLY A 541 -3.85 6.72 9.26
N ALA A 542 -2.72 6.40 9.90
CA ALA A 542 -2.64 5.28 10.82
C ALA A 542 -3.60 5.40 12.01
N THR A 543 -4.22 4.28 12.35
CA THR A 543 -5.03 4.15 13.56
C THR A 543 -4.12 3.88 14.75
N ILE A 544 -4.33 4.61 15.85
CA ILE A 544 -3.61 4.40 17.11
C ILE A 544 -4.53 3.71 18.12
N ARG A 545 -4.02 2.67 18.79
CA ARG A 545 -4.65 2.07 19.98
C ARG A 545 -3.74 2.20 21.20
N TYR A 546 -4.33 2.37 22.38
CA TYR A 546 -3.60 2.50 23.64
C TYR A 546 -4.23 1.73 24.79
N THR A 547 -3.44 1.47 25.83
CA THR A 547 -3.84 0.83 27.09
C THR A 547 -3.25 1.58 28.29
N THR A 548 -3.93 1.54 29.43
CA THR A 548 -3.51 2.17 30.70
C THR A 548 -3.40 1.18 31.87
N ASN A 549 -3.64 -0.10 31.59
CA ASN A 549 -3.70 -1.19 32.57
C ASN A 549 -2.44 -2.10 32.52
N GLY A 550 -1.42 -1.73 31.74
CA GLY A 550 -0.17 -2.48 31.58
C GLY A 550 -0.24 -3.70 30.66
N THR A 551 -1.31 -3.88 29.87
CA THR A 551 -1.35 -4.89 28.81
C THR A 551 -0.93 -4.29 27.47
N ALA A 552 -0.09 -4.98 26.69
CA ALA A 552 0.37 -4.49 25.40
C ALA A 552 -0.80 -4.28 24.40
N PRO A 553 -0.92 -3.10 23.77
CA PRO A 553 -1.94 -2.85 22.74
C PRO A 553 -1.58 -3.59 21.43
N SER A 554 -2.60 -3.89 20.64
CA SER A 554 -2.51 -4.46 19.28
C SER A 554 -3.65 -3.93 18.41
N GLU A 555 -3.73 -4.32 17.13
CA GLU A 555 -4.88 -4.01 16.27
C GLU A 555 -6.23 -4.38 16.89
N THR A 556 -6.26 -5.39 17.77
CA THR A 556 -7.48 -5.93 18.39
C THR A 556 -7.55 -5.70 19.91
N ASN A 557 -6.47 -5.29 20.56
CA ASN A 557 -6.40 -5.05 22.01
C ASN A 557 -6.13 -3.58 22.35
N GLY A 558 -6.95 -2.99 23.24
CA GLY A 558 -6.82 -1.60 23.68
C GLY A 558 -7.89 -0.66 23.12
N THR A 559 -7.81 0.62 23.51
CA THR A 559 -8.78 1.68 23.15
C THR A 559 -8.28 2.47 21.95
N ILE A 560 -9.15 2.71 20.95
CA ILE A 560 -8.81 3.57 19.80
C ILE A 560 -8.66 5.02 20.27
N TYR A 561 -7.53 5.64 19.93
CA TYR A 561 -7.24 7.02 20.29
C TYR A 561 -8.11 7.99 19.48
N THR A 562 -8.98 8.73 20.16
CA THR A 562 -9.89 9.74 19.56
C THR A 562 -9.74 11.13 20.17
N GLY A 563 -8.96 11.26 21.25
CA GLY A 563 -8.67 12.51 21.95
C GLY A 563 -7.70 12.29 23.13
N PRO A 564 -7.18 13.37 23.76
CA PRO A 564 -6.17 13.26 24.80
C PRO A 564 -6.55 12.34 25.97
N VAL A 565 -5.58 11.57 26.46
CA VAL A 565 -5.74 10.59 27.55
C VAL A 565 -5.48 11.26 28.90
N ALA A 566 -6.47 11.27 29.79
CA ALA A 566 -6.33 11.82 31.14
C ALA A 566 -5.62 10.86 32.10
N ILE A 567 -4.56 11.31 32.76
CA ILE A 567 -3.78 10.56 33.74
C ILE A 567 -3.70 11.35 35.06
N SER A 568 -4.45 10.92 36.07
CA SER A 568 -4.56 11.59 37.38
C SER A 568 -3.87 10.86 38.54
N SER A 569 -3.32 9.67 38.29
CA SER A 569 -2.57 8.85 39.25
C SER A 569 -1.45 8.11 38.52
N THR A 570 -0.53 7.49 39.26
CA THR A 570 0.56 6.71 38.66
C THR A 570 0.02 5.66 37.68
N THR A 571 0.37 5.78 36.40
CA THR A 571 -0.19 5.00 35.28
C THR A 571 0.89 4.70 34.23
N THR A 572 0.90 3.48 33.70
CA THR A 572 1.68 3.13 32.50
C THR A 572 0.79 3.25 31.27
N LEU A 573 1.15 4.14 30.35
CA LEU A 573 0.48 4.31 29.07
C LEU A 573 1.28 3.60 27.98
N GLU A 574 0.63 2.69 27.27
CA GLU A 574 1.22 1.99 26.11
C GLU A 574 0.39 2.27 24.87
N ALA A 575 1.02 2.44 23.70
CA ALA A 575 0.32 2.70 22.44
C ALA A 575 1.02 2.05 21.23
N ILE A 576 0.22 1.67 20.23
CA ILE A 576 0.66 1.13 18.93
C ILE A 576 -0.06 1.87 17.79
N ALA A 577 0.61 2.04 16.65
CA ALA A 577 0.02 2.53 15.41
C ALA A 577 0.02 1.42 14.35
N TYR A 578 -1.07 1.32 13.60
CA TYR A 578 -1.23 0.37 12.50
C TYR A 578 -1.97 1.01 11.33
N GLU A 579 -1.63 0.59 10.11
CA GLU A 579 -2.18 1.10 8.85
C GLU A 579 -2.08 0.00 7.77
N SER A 580 -3.05 -0.04 6.86
CA SER A 580 -3.04 -0.99 5.74
C SER A 580 -1.84 -0.73 4.82
N GLY A 581 -1.08 -1.77 4.47
CA GLY A 581 0.15 -1.63 3.67
C GLY A 581 1.39 -1.24 4.48
N TYR A 582 1.28 -1.28 5.82
CA TYR A 582 2.38 -1.18 6.76
C TYR A 582 2.39 -2.38 7.70
N THR A 583 3.57 -2.77 8.16
CA THR A 583 3.67 -3.58 9.38
C THR A 583 3.38 -2.73 10.61
N ASP A 584 2.80 -3.32 11.65
CA ASP A 584 2.52 -2.66 12.92
C ASP A 584 3.77 -1.96 13.50
N SER A 585 3.56 -0.81 14.13
CA SER A 585 4.64 -0.12 14.82
C SER A 585 5.13 -0.93 16.02
N SER A 586 6.33 -0.64 16.52
CA SER A 586 6.67 -1.05 17.89
C SER A 586 5.73 -0.36 18.89
N VAL A 587 5.45 -1.02 20.02
CA VAL A 587 4.68 -0.42 21.11
C VAL A 587 5.52 0.65 21.80
N THR A 588 4.99 1.86 21.93
CA THR A 588 5.56 2.92 22.76
C THR A 588 4.98 2.80 24.16
N SER A 589 5.84 2.82 25.19
CA SER A 589 5.45 2.69 26.60
C SER A 589 6.05 3.82 27.43
N ALA A 590 5.25 4.42 28.32
CA ALA A 590 5.69 5.48 29.22
C ALA A 590 4.99 5.42 30.57
N ASN A 591 5.76 5.63 31.64
CA ASN A 591 5.25 5.76 33.00
C ASN A 591 4.99 7.23 33.34
N TYR A 592 3.79 7.51 33.83
CA TYR A 592 3.41 8.79 34.40
C TYR A 592 3.23 8.60 35.89
N THR A 593 4.06 9.23 36.71
CA THR A 593 3.95 9.20 38.18
C THR A 593 3.35 10.51 38.64
N ILE A 594 2.21 10.49 39.32
CA ILE A 594 1.60 11.72 39.86
C ILE A 594 1.92 11.80 41.36
N SER A 595 2.88 12.66 41.75
CA SER A 595 3.33 12.85 43.14
C SER A 595 2.65 14.07 43.76
N SER A 596 1.85 13.87 44.82
CA SER A 596 1.19 14.95 45.55
C SER A 596 2.18 15.84 46.32
N THR A 597 1.99 17.16 46.26
CA THR A 597 2.78 18.19 46.97
C THR A 597 2.47 18.25 48.47
N THR A 598 3.50 18.54 49.27
CA THR A 598 3.40 18.83 50.71
C THR A 598 2.55 20.08 50.98
N LEU A 599 1.74 20.07 52.04
CA LEU A 599 0.99 21.25 52.51
C LEU A 599 1.92 22.45 52.80
N PRO A 600 1.39 23.70 52.83
CA PRO A 600 2.21 24.86 53.20
C PRO A 600 2.80 24.68 54.59
N SER A 601 3.99 25.24 54.82
CA SER A 601 4.68 25.14 56.11
C SER A 601 3.76 25.59 57.25
N GLY A 602 3.68 24.78 58.31
CA GLY A 602 2.80 25.01 59.47
C GLY A 602 1.41 24.38 59.38
N TRP A 603 0.99 23.90 58.20
CA TRP A 603 -0.27 23.19 58.04
C TRP A 603 -0.11 21.68 58.21
N SER A 604 -1.06 21.06 58.89
CA SER A 604 -1.15 19.61 59.07
C SER A 604 -2.47 19.08 58.52
N ASP A 605 -2.42 17.87 57.95
CA ASP A 605 -3.58 17.09 57.54
C ASP A 605 -3.92 16.07 58.63
N THR A 606 -5.18 15.99 59.06
CA THR A 606 -5.59 15.08 60.14
C THR A 606 -7.03 14.63 59.99
N ASP A 607 -7.21 13.31 59.93
CA ASP A 607 -8.51 12.68 60.09
C ASP A 607 -8.98 12.75 61.56
N ILE A 608 -10.11 13.40 61.77
CA ILE A 608 -10.78 13.51 63.08
C ILE A 608 -11.79 12.37 63.22
N GLY A 609 -11.77 11.67 64.36
CA GLY A 609 -12.75 10.63 64.68
C GLY A 609 -12.66 9.35 63.86
N ALA A 610 -11.51 9.08 63.24
CA ALA A 610 -11.24 7.88 62.45
C ALA A 610 -12.30 7.59 61.36
N PRO A 611 -12.37 8.41 60.29
CA PRO A 611 -13.23 8.16 59.13
C PRO A 611 -12.97 6.80 58.47
N GLY A 612 -14.00 6.22 57.87
CA GLY A 612 -14.00 4.89 57.26
C GLY A 612 -13.21 4.81 55.95
N VAL A 613 -12.94 5.96 55.33
CA VAL A 613 -11.96 6.11 54.25
C VAL A 613 -11.02 7.21 54.67
N ALA A 614 -9.71 6.94 54.65
CA ALA A 614 -8.70 7.91 55.05
C ALA A 614 -8.81 9.18 54.19
N GLY A 615 -8.85 10.32 54.88
CA GLY A 615 -8.76 11.62 54.24
C GLY A 615 -7.37 11.89 53.66
N SER A 616 -7.28 12.95 52.89
CA SER A 616 -5.99 13.49 52.46
C SER A 616 -6.10 14.96 52.11
N ALA A 617 -4.97 15.66 52.16
CA ALA A 617 -4.88 17.03 51.70
C ALA A 617 -3.62 17.30 50.88
N THR A 618 -3.77 18.12 49.85
CA THR A 618 -2.68 18.58 48.99
C THR A 618 -2.78 20.07 48.77
N TYR A 619 -1.66 20.72 48.46
CA TYR A 619 -1.61 22.15 48.17
C TYR A 619 -0.86 22.44 46.88
N SER A 620 -1.52 23.10 45.94
CA SER A 620 -0.93 23.49 44.65
C SER A 620 -1.11 24.99 44.43
N GLY A 621 0.00 25.73 44.48
CA GLY A 621 0.06 27.17 44.22
C GLY A 621 -0.68 28.00 45.28
N THR A 622 -2.00 28.08 45.15
CA THR A 622 -2.95 28.83 46.01
C THR A 622 -4.14 28.00 46.46
N THR A 623 -4.23 26.74 46.00
CA THR A 623 -5.41 25.89 46.18
C THR A 623 -5.10 24.69 47.06
N PHE A 624 -5.89 24.49 48.11
CA PHE A 624 -5.95 23.24 48.87
C PHE A 624 -6.96 22.30 48.21
N THR A 625 -6.59 21.04 48.00
CA THR A 625 -7.54 19.96 47.70
C THR A 625 -7.62 19.07 48.93
N VAL A 626 -8.80 18.97 49.51
CA VAL A 626 -9.06 18.23 50.75
C VAL A 626 -10.09 17.16 50.48
N ASN A 627 -9.70 15.91 50.73
CA ASN A 627 -10.55 14.73 50.66
C ASN A 627 -10.96 14.37 52.08
N GLY A 628 -12.27 14.37 52.35
CA GLY A 628 -12.79 14.01 53.67
C GLY A 628 -13.90 12.98 53.57
N SER A 629 -13.76 11.87 54.29
CA SER A 629 -14.85 10.93 54.58
C SER A 629 -15.55 11.33 55.89
N GLY A 630 -16.44 10.50 56.39
CA GLY A 630 -17.04 10.66 57.72
C GLY A 630 -18.57 10.63 57.73
N THR A 631 -19.11 10.24 58.88
CA THR A 631 -20.55 10.20 59.16
C THR A 631 -21.14 11.59 59.36
N ASP A 632 -20.54 12.42 60.21
CA ASP A 632 -20.88 13.84 60.33
C ASP A 632 -19.89 14.64 61.20
N ILE A 633 -19.97 15.97 61.14
CA ILE A 633 -19.40 16.90 62.13
C ILE A 633 -20.52 17.27 63.12
N TYR A 634 -20.96 16.31 63.94
CA TYR A 634 -22.16 16.50 64.78
C TYR A 634 -22.16 15.61 66.04
N ASN A 635 -23.31 15.53 66.72
CA ASN A 635 -23.52 14.75 67.95
C ASN A 635 -22.43 15.02 68.98
N THR A 636 -21.98 14.03 69.76
CA THR A 636 -20.90 14.14 70.75
C THR A 636 -19.49 13.86 70.17
N SER A 637 -19.38 13.44 68.90
CA SER A 637 -18.12 13.04 68.27
C SER A 637 -18.16 13.32 66.77
N ASP A 638 -17.17 14.06 66.27
CA ASP A 638 -17.02 14.43 64.87
C ASP A 638 -16.24 13.37 64.08
N GLN A 639 -16.55 13.20 62.80
CA GLN A 639 -15.81 12.37 61.86
C GLN A 639 -15.64 13.09 60.51
N PHE A 640 -14.42 13.53 60.19
CA PHE A 640 -14.11 14.35 59.00
C PHE A 640 -12.59 14.46 58.77
N ASN A 641 -12.15 15.04 57.65
CA ASN A 641 -10.74 15.42 57.46
C ASN A 641 -10.53 16.92 57.72
N TYR A 642 -9.47 17.26 58.46
CA TYR A 642 -9.17 18.61 58.93
C TYR A 642 -7.75 19.04 58.57
N VAL A 643 -7.67 20.06 57.72
CA VAL A 643 -6.40 20.66 57.28
C VAL A 643 -6.23 21.97 58.00
N SER A 644 -5.28 22.06 58.93
CA SER A 644 -5.25 23.17 59.88
C SER A 644 -3.85 23.60 60.30
N THR A 645 -3.76 24.80 60.86
CA THR A 645 -2.57 25.34 61.51
C THR A 645 -2.94 25.92 62.88
N ALA A 646 -1.94 26.16 63.73
CA ALA A 646 -2.13 26.86 65.00
C ALA A 646 -2.67 28.28 64.76
N ALA A 647 -3.69 28.68 65.54
CA ALA A 647 -4.30 30.00 65.48
C ALA A 647 -4.72 30.45 66.88
N ASN A 648 -4.00 31.43 67.42
CA ASN A 648 -4.13 31.84 68.82
C ASN A 648 -4.81 33.20 68.94
N GLY A 649 -5.68 33.35 69.94
CA GLY A 649 -6.34 34.61 70.25
C GLY A 649 -7.36 35.05 69.19
N ASN A 650 -7.44 36.36 68.96
CA ASN A 650 -8.43 36.95 68.05
C ASN A 650 -7.96 36.82 66.60
N ILE A 651 -8.71 36.07 65.79
CA ILE A 651 -8.35 35.77 64.40
C ILE A 651 -9.56 35.84 63.48
N THR A 652 -9.30 36.03 62.20
CA THR A 652 -10.28 35.81 61.13
C THR A 652 -9.73 34.78 60.16
N ILE A 653 -10.43 33.67 59.97
CA ILE A 653 -10.17 32.72 58.88
C ILE A 653 -11.15 32.98 57.74
N THR A 654 -10.63 33.08 56.52
CA THR A 654 -11.39 33.26 55.29
C THR A 654 -10.96 32.21 54.27
N ALA A 655 -11.92 31.65 53.53
CA ALA A 655 -11.64 30.80 52.37
C ALA A 655 -12.78 30.88 51.37
N ARG A 656 -12.49 30.64 50.09
CA ARG A 656 -13.50 30.30 49.10
C ARG A 656 -13.53 28.79 48.92
N VAL A 657 -14.68 28.18 49.19
CA VAL A 657 -14.94 26.79 48.82
C VAL A 657 -15.12 26.79 47.32
N ALA A 658 -14.09 26.47 46.55
CA ALA A 658 -14.07 26.60 45.09
C ALA A 658 -14.82 25.44 44.40
N SER A 659 -14.73 24.23 44.96
CA SER A 659 -15.53 23.09 44.54
C SER A 659 -15.79 22.15 45.71
N GLN A 660 -16.88 21.37 45.60
CA GLN A 660 -17.25 20.37 46.58
C GLN A 660 -17.96 19.21 45.88
N THR A 661 -17.59 17.98 46.23
CA THR A 661 -18.28 16.77 45.74
C THR A 661 -19.61 16.60 46.47
N ASN A 662 -20.71 16.45 45.74
CA ASN A 662 -22.03 16.21 46.34
C ASN A 662 -22.22 14.72 46.70
N THR A 663 -21.60 14.28 47.80
CA THR A 663 -21.78 12.92 48.35
C THR A 663 -23.08 12.78 49.14
N ASN A 664 -23.63 13.88 49.64
CA ASN A 664 -24.89 13.99 50.36
C ASN A 664 -25.35 15.47 50.42
N SER A 665 -26.65 15.74 50.54
CA SER A 665 -27.18 17.10 50.75
C SER A 665 -26.59 17.86 51.95
N TRP A 666 -26.09 17.14 52.95
CA TRP A 666 -25.45 17.63 54.18
C TRP A 666 -23.93 17.41 54.22
N ALA A 667 -23.30 16.99 53.12
CA ALA A 667 -21.84 16.99 53.02
C ALA A 667 -21.31 18.41 53.28
N LYS A 668 -20.15 18.52 53.93
CA LYS A 668 -19.65 19.80 54.45
C LYS A 668 -18.28 20.12 53.85
N ALA A 669 -18.11 21.37 53.44
CA ALA A 669 -16.82 21.98 53.13
C ALA A 669 -16.82 23.43 53.64
N GLY A 670 -15.84 23.81 54.45
CA GLY A 670 -15.78 25.18 54.98
C GLY A 670 -14.62 25.42 55.93
N VAL A 671 -14.71 26.51 56.70
CA VAL A 671 -13.69 26.91 57.66
C VAL A 671 -14.15 26.64 59.09
N MET A 672 -13.20 26.25 59.93
CA MET A 672 -13.43 25.89 61.33
C MET A 672 -12.33 26.50 62.21
N ILE A 673 -12.72 26.94 63.41
CA ILE A 673 -11.81 27.19 64.54
C ILE A 673 -12.12 26.14 65.61
N ARG A 674 -11.11 25.36 66.00
CA ARG A 674 -11.25 24.19 66.88
C ARG A 674 -10.17 24.16 67.95
N GLU A 675 -10.56 23.83 69.18
CA GLU A 675 -9.68 23.85 70.34
C GLU A 675 -8.59 22.76 70.27
N THR A 676 -8.96 21.52 69.90
CA THR A 676 -8.05 20.37 69.80
C THR A 676 -8.47 19.40 68.67
N THR A 677 -7.58 18.48 68.28
CA THR A 677 -7.89 17.43 67.29
C THR A 677 -8.68 16.24 67.85
N ALA A 678 -9.10 16.27 69.12
CA ALA A 678 -9.97 15.23 69.69
C ALA A 678 -11.36 15.28 69.03
N ALA A 679 -11.99 14.13 68.78
CA ALA A 679 -13.27 14.06 68.07
C ALA A 679 -14.44 14.80 68.75
N GLY A 680 -14.42 14.95 70.07
CA GLY A 680 -15.44 15.70 70.83
C GLY A 680 -15.07 17.15 71.16
N SER A 681 -14.04 17.73 70.55
CA SER A 681 -13.51 19.06 70.92
C SER A 681 -14.50 20.21 70.69
N THR A 682 -14.41 21.25 71.51
CA THR A 682 -15.06 22.55 71.30
C THR A 682 -14.66 23.12 69.94
N TYR A 683 -15.63 23.57 69.14
CA TYR A 683 -15.36 24.21 67.84
C TYR A 683 -16.47 25.19 67.45
N VAL A 684 -16.14 26.09 66.51
CA VAL A 684 -17.11 26.85 65.72
C VAL A 684 -16.70 26.74 64.26
N GLY A 685 -17.66 26.49 63.36
CA GLY A 685 -17.41 26.37 61.93
C GLY A 685 -18.54 26.97 61.10
N ILE A 686 -18.21 27.34 59.87
CA ILE A 686 -19.16 27.78 58.85
C ILE A 686 -18.89 26.97 57.59
N TYR A 687 -19.92 26.24 57.15
CA TYR A 687 -19.80 25.28 56.05
C TYR A 687 -20.74 25.61 54.92
N ILE A 688 -20.27 25.35 53.69
CA ILE A 688 -21.11 25.20 52.51
C ILE A 688 -21.53 23.74 52.40
N THR A 689 -22.78 23.54 51.99
CA THR A 689 -23.37 22.22 51.76
C THR A 689 -23.99 22.14 50.37
N PRO A 690 -24.05 20.96 49.72
CA PRO A 690 -24.64 20.86 48.38
C PRO A 690 -26.14 21.12 48.34
N GLY A 691 -26.87 20.89 49.44
CA GLY A 691 -28.34 20.96 49.44
C GLY A 691 -28.99 21.80 50.55
N LYS A 692 -28.21 22.38 51.47
CA LYS A 692 -28.75 23.07 52.66
C LYS A 692 -28.26 24.50 52.82
N GLY A 693 -27.42 25.00 51.90
CA GLY A 693 -26.90 26.34 51.97
C GLY A 693 -25.65 26.44 52.86
N ALA A 694 -25.47 27.62 53.46
CA ALA A 694 -24.43 27.89 54.43
C ALA A 694 -24.94 27.66 55.86
N SER A 695 -24.20 26.93 56.68
CA SER A 695 -24.60 26.57 58.05
C SER A 695 -23.51 26.92 59.06
N LEU A 696 -23.82 27.82 60.00
CA LEU A 696 -23.01 28.02 61.20
C LEU A 696 -23.29 26.86 62.15
N GLN A 697 -22.24 26.24 62.66
CA GLN A 697 -22.35 25.10 63.57
C GLN A 697 -21.26 25.17 64.63
N TYR A 698 -21.59 24.79 65.85
CA TYR A 698 -20.65 24.86 66.96
C TYR A 698 -20.88 23.77 68.00
N ARG A 699 -19.84 23.51 68.78
CA ARG A 699 -19.90 22.73 70.01
C ARG A 699 -19.42 23.62 71.15
N ALA A 700 -20.34 24.01 72.04
CA ALA A 700 -20.07 25.01 73.08
C ALA A 700 -19.08 24.53 74.16
N THR A 701 -19.08 23.23 74.45
CA THR A 701 -18.19 22.60 75.43
C THR A 701 -17.76 21.22 74.94
N THR A 702 -16.52 20.83 75.23
CA THR A 702 -15.99 19.49 74.91
C THR A 702 -16.96 18.38 75.30
N ASN A 703 -17.20 17.44 74.36
CA ASN A 703 -18.10 16.28 74.41
C ASN A 703 -19.61 16.59 74.52
N ALA A 704 -20.06 17.84 74.61
CA ALA A 704 -21.48 18.18 74.50
C ALA A 704 -21.97 18.02 73.06
N SER A 705 -23.26 17.79 72.82
CA SER A 705 -23.77 17.69 71.44
C SER A 705 -23.51 18.98 70.65
N ALA A 706 -23.11 18.84 69.39
CA ALA A 706 -23.01 19.98 68.47
C ALA A 706 -24.41 20.59 68.22
N ILE A 707 -24.43 21.89 67.94
CA ILE A 707 -25.61 22.72 67.73
C ILE A 707 -25.50 23.34 66.34
N ASN A 708 -26.60 23.28 65.58
CA ASN A 708 -26.75 24.10 64.38
C ASN A 708 -27.19 25.49 64.83
N GLY A 709 -26.36 26.49 64.55
CA GLY A 709 -26.72 27.89 64.72
C GLY A 709 -27.50 28.40 63.50
N PRO A 710 -27.46 29.71 63.22
CA PRO A 710 -28.12 30.29 62.06
C PRO A 710 -27.65 29.69 60.72
N GLU A 711 -28.58 29.49 59.80
CA GLU A 711 -28.34 28.94 58.46
C GLU A 711 -28.89 29.91 57.40
N VAL A 712 -28.24 29.93 56.23
CA VAL A 712 -28.68 30.70 55.06
C VAL A 712 -28.90 29.73 53.91
N THR A 713 -30.14 29.65 53.40
CA THR A 713 -30.48 28.81 52.25
C THR A 713 -29.97 29.42 50.95
N GLY A 714 -29.45 28.59 50.02
CA GLY A 714 -29.07 29.02 48.67
C GLY A 714 -27.57 28.96 48.33
N PRO A 715 -26.64 29.36 49.22
CA PRO A 715 -25.19 29.26 48.96
C PRO A 715 -24.72 27.82 48.69
N VAL A 716 -24.10 27.61 47.54
CA VAL A 716 -23.42 26.36 47.15
C VAL A 716 -22.06 26.70 46.56
N ALA A 717 -21.11 25.75 46.53
CA ALA A 717 -19.81 25.99 45.94
C ALA A 717 -19.92 26.36 44.44
N PRO A 718 -19.18 27.38 43.93
CA PRO A 718 -18.19 28.17 44.65
C PRO A 718 -18.80 29.25 45.56
N TYR A 719 -18.35 29.35 46.82
CA TYR A 719 -18.81 30.40 47.74
C TYR A 719 -17.77 30.74 48.80
N TRP A 720 -17.74 32.00 49.27
CA TRP A 720 -16.83 32.42 50.33
C TRP A 720 -17.44 32.25 51.72
N VAL A 721 -16.60 31.80 52.64
CA VAL A 721 -16.91 31.68 54.06
C VAL A 721 -15.84 32.38 54.90
N GLN A 722 -16.27 33.03 55.98
CA GLN A 722 -15.40 33.70 56.93
C GLN A 722 -15.88 33.44 58.35
N LEU A 723 -14.93 33.22 59.25
CA LEU A 723 -15.19 33.08 60.69
C LEU A 723 -14.21 33.96 61.47
N THR A 724 -14.76 34.93 62.21
CA THR A 724 -13.99 35.86 63.06
C THR A 724 -14.21 35.53 64.52
N ARG A 725 -13.11 35.30 65.26
CA ARG A 725 -13.06 35.15 66.71
C ARG A 725 -12.57 36.46 67.35
N SER A 726 -13.36 37.01 68.27
CA SER A 726 -12.99 38.13 69.14
C SER A 726 -13.33 37.77 70.60
N GLY A 727 -12.31 37.42 71.39
CA GLY A 727 -12.49 36.85 72.72
C GLY A 727 -13.22 35.50 72.66
N SER A 728 -14.40 35.45 73.27
CA SER A 728 -15.33 34.30 73.22
C SER A 728 -16.44 34.46 72.18
N THR A 729 -16.43 35.54 71.40
CA THR A 729 -17.46 35.82 70.40
C THR A 729 -16.98 35.39 69.02
N PHE A 730 -17.80 34.61 68.32
CA PHE A 730 -17.55 34.12 66.97
C PHE A 730 -18.61 34.63 66.02
N THR A 731 -18.20 35.29 64.95
CA THR A 731 -19.09 35.79 63.90
C THR A 731 -18.80 35.05 62.60
N ALA A 732 -19.80 34.35 62.06
CA ALA A 732 -19.71 33.76 60.73
C ALA A 732 -20.33 34.67 59.69
N SER A 733 -19.65 34.79 58.56
CA SER A 733 -20.07 35.57 57.41
C SER A 733 -19.85 34.77 56.13
N ILE A 734 -20.64 35.08 55.12
CA ILE A 734 -20.54 34.47 53.78
C ILE A 734 -20.53 35.56 52.72
N SER A 735 -19.96 35.25 51.55
CA SER A 735 -19.90 36.20 50.45
C SER A 735 -19.92 35.50 49.08
N PRO A 736 -20.65 36.03 48.09
CA PRO A 736 -20.58 35.52 46.72
C PRO A 736 -19.30 35.95 45.99
N ASP A 737 -18.64 37.05 46.40
CA ASP A 737 -17.56 37.72 45.67
C ASP A 737 -16.24 37.87 46.46
N GLY A 738 -16.27 37.64 47.77
CA GLY A 738 -15.12 37.78 48.68
C GLY A 738 -14.90 39.20 49.20
N THR A 739 -15.73 40.16 48.79
CA THR A 739 -15.62 41.58 49.18
C THR A 739 -16.87 42.07 49.92
N THR A 740 -18.05 41.62 49.50
CA THR A 740 -19.34 41.96 50.13
C THR A 740 -19.75 40.83 51.08
N TRP A 741 -19.63 41.07 52.38
CA TRP A 741 -19.88 40.06 53.41
C TRP A 741 -21.26 40.20 54.03
N THR A 742 -22.01 39.11 54.05
CA THR A 742 -23.28 38.98 54.77
C THR A 742 -23.06 38.13 56.02
N GLN A 743 -23.37 38.68 57.19
CA GLN A 743 -23.30 37.94 58.44
C GLN A 743 -24.37 36.84 58.47
N VAL A 744 -23.97 35.61 58.75
CA VAL A 744 -24.85 34.46 58.98
C VAL A 744 -25.36 34.48 60.43
N GLY A 745 -24.45 34.68 61.38
CA GLY A 745 -24.78 34.67 62.81
C GLY A 745 -23.58 34.98 63.70
N THR A 746 -23.86 35.21 64.98
CA THR A 746 -22.86 35.38 66.03
C THR A 746 -23.18 34.46 67.19
N GLU A 747 -22.17 33.77 67.72
CA GLU A 747 -22.28 32.87 68.86
C GLU A 747 -21.21 33.18 69.92
N THR A 748 -21.53 32.91 71.18
CA THR A 748 -20.56 33.02 72.29
C THR A 748 -20.13 31.63 72.72
N VAL A 749 -18.89 31.28 72.43
CA VAL A 749 -18.26 29.99 72.79
C VAL A 749 -16.97 30.27 73.53
N THR A 750 -16.87 29.82 74.77
CA THR A 750 -15.62 29.90 75.52
C THR A 750 -14.65 28.84 75.00
N MET A 751 -13.50 29.27 74.50
CA MET A 751 -12.45 28.40 73.94
C MET A 751 -11.09 28.85 74.47
N ALA A 752 -10.15 27.92 74.67
CA ALA A 752 -8.78 28.26 75.05
C ALA A 752 -8.11 29.25 74.07
N THR A 753 -7.13 30.00 74.57
CA THR A 753 -6.33 30.93 73.76
C THR A 753 -5.57 30.20 72.66
N ASN A 754 -5.08 28.99 72.95
CA ASN A 754 -4.45 28.11 71.97
C ASN A 754 -5.52 27.29 71.26
N ALA A 755 -5.68 27.49 69.96
CA ALA A 755 -6.62 26.76 69.12
C ALA A 755 -5.98 26.49 67.75
N THR A 756 -6.73 25.82 66.88
CA THR A 756 -6.40 25.62 65.47
C THR A 756 -7.46 26.30 64.61
N ALA A 757 -7.06 26.75 63.43
CA ALA A 757 -7.99 27.19 62.40
C ALA A 757 -7.64 26.50 61.08
N GLY A 758 -8.65 26.10 60.32
CA GLY A 758 -8.42 25.31 59.13
C GLY A 758 -9.66 25.01 58.30
N LEU A 759 -9.45 24.15 57.31
CA LEU A 759 -10.43 23.67 56.34
C LEU A 759 -10.99 22.33 56.82
N ALA A 760 -12.31 22.21 56.91
CA ALA A 760 -12.99 21.00 57.35
C ALA A 760 -13.82 20.41 56.21
N VAL A 761 -13.63 19.12 55.91
CA VAL A 761 -14.36 18.41 54.85
C VAL A 761 -14.91 17.09 55.37
N CYS A 762 -16.23 16.91 55.20
CA CYS A 762 -16.95 15.68 55.57
C CYS A 762 -17.83 15.24 54.41
N SER A 763 -17.86 13.95 54.12
CA SER A 763 -18.72 13.37 53.07
C SER A 763 -20.16 13.14 53.52
N HIS A 764 -20.42 13.12 54.82
CA HIS A 764 -21.69 12.68 55.40
C HIS A 764 -22.12 11.30 54.86
N ASN A 765 -21.12 10.49 54.49
CA ASN A 765 -21.20 9.13 54.00
C ASN A 765 -19.82 8.47 54.17
N ASN A 766 -19.68 7.68 55.23
CA ASN A 766 -18.38 7.20 55.69
C ASN A 766 -17.67 6.18 54.79
N THR A 767 -18.24 5.86 53.62
CA THR A 767 -17.67 4.92 52.64
C THR A 767 -17.09 5.61 51.39
N VAL A 768 -17.27 6.93 51.26
CA VAL A 768 -16.81 7.71 50.10
C VAL A 768 -16.14 9.00 50.55
N LEU A 769 -15.25 9.53 49.71
CA LEU A 769 -14.61 10.82 49.93
C LEU A 769 -15.46 11.94 49.32
N ASN A 770 -15.71 13.00 50.10
CA ASN A 770 -16.00 14.31 49.53
C ASN A 770 -14.68 14.98 49.21
N THR A 771 -14.38 15.13 47.92
CA THR A 771 -13.25 15.95 47.44
C THR A 771 -13.72 17.38 47.30
N SER A 772 -13.13 18.29 48.07
CA SER A 772 -13.40 19.73 48.02
C SER A 772 -12.12 20.51 47.77
N THR A 773 -12.20 21.56 46.96
CA THR A 773 -11.07 22.48 46.75
C THR A 773 -11.35 23.83 47.38
N PHE A 774 -10.31 24.44 47.94
CA PHE A 774 -10.35 25.76 48.57
C PHE A 774 -9.25 26.63 48.00
N ASP A 775 -9.60 27.84 47.57
CA ASP A 775 -8.64 28.88 47.24
C ASP A 775 -8.88 30.12 48.12
N ASN A 776 -7.95 31.07 48.03
CA ASN A 776 -7.97 32.29 48.85
C ASN A 776 -8.07 32.03 50.36
N VAL A 777 -7.44 30.94 50.82
CA VAL A 777 -7.38 30.58 52.24
C VAL A 777 -6.42 31.53 52.95
N ASN A 778 -6.95 32.27 53.92
CA ASN A 778 -6.18 33.25 54.68
C ASN A 778 -6.60 33.26 56.15
N ILE A 779 -5.62 33.34 57.05
CA ILE A 779 -5.83 33.51 58.49
C ILE A 779 -5.09 34.79 58.89
N THR A 780 -5.82 35.79 59.35
CA THR A 780 -5.26 37.07 59.81
C THR A 780 -5.59 37.30 61.28
N ALA A 781 -4.78 38.10 61.97
CA ALA A 781 -5.20 38.67 63.25
C ALA A 781 -6.50 39.46 63.03
N ALA A 782 -7.48 39.29 63.91
CA ALA A 782 -8.63 40.17 63.91
C ALA A 782 -8.22 41.54 64.48
N PRO A 783 -8.80 42.67 64.03
CA PRO A 783 -8.43 44.01 64.51
C PRO A 783 -8.46 44.11 66.05
N SER A 784 -7.36 44.62 66.63
CA SER A 784 -7.15 44.76 68.08
C SER A 784 -7.51 46.17 68.59
N ASN A 785 -7.90 46.28 69.86
CA ASN A 785 -8.29 47.51 70.56
C ASN A 785 -7.08 48.45 70.86
N GLY A 786 -6.50 49.13 69.85
CA GLY A 786 -5.44 50.15 70.01
C GLY A 786 -4.02 49.59 70.26
N LEU A 787 -3.00 50.46 70.19
CA LEU A 787 -1.60 50.18 70.56
C LEU A 787 -1.49 49.89 72.06
N PRO A 788 -0.63 48.95 72.49
CA PRO A 788 -0.38 48.71 73.91
C PRO A 788 0.27 49.95 74.55
N ILE A 789 -0.30 50.41 75.67
CA ILE A 789 0.17 51.58 76.42
C ILE A 789 0.41 51.22 77.87
N SER A 790 1.40 51.88 78.47
CA SER A 790 1.64 51.87 79.92
C SER A 790 1.68 53.29 80.44
N ALA A 791 1.00 53.56 81.56
CA ALA A 791 1.04 54.85 82.24
C ALA A 791 2.42 55.03 82.91
N THR A 792 3.14 56.10 82.57
CA THR A 792 4.56 56.24 82.98
C THR A 792 4.89 57.50 83.77
N ALA A 793 4.12 58.58 83.62
CA ALA A 793 4.32 59.80 84.41
C ALA A 793 3.07 60.69 84.42
N GLU A 794 3.00 61.58 85.40
CA GLU A 794 2.00 62.64 85.51
C GLU A 794 2.61 63.89 86.18
N SER A 795 2.03 65.07 85.97
CA SER A 795 2.49 66.33 86.58
C SER A 795 2.16 66.47 88.07
N GLY A 796 1.41 65.53 88.64
CA GLY A 796 0.91 65.53 90.02
C GLY A 796 -0.58 65.15 90.07
N ASP A 797 -1.01 64.46 91.12
CA ASP A 797 -2.40 64.14 91.41
C ASP A 797 -3.02 65.18 92.39
N ASP A 798 -4.32 65.10 92.61
CA ASP A 798 -5.05 65.93 93.57
C ASP A 798 -4.86 65.50 95.05
N GLY A 799 -3.98 64.53 95.32
CA GLY A 799 -3.81 63.88 96.63
C GLY A 799 -4.93 62.91 97.02
N GLY A 800 -5.89 62.65 96.12
CA GLY A 800 -7.09 61.83 96.36
C GLY A 800 -7.03 60.39 95.83
N GLY A 801 -5.91 59.96 95.25
CA GLY A 801 -5.73 58.62 94.67
C GLY A 801 -6.12 58.50 93.19
N HIS A 802 -6.43 59.61 92.52
CA HIS A 802 -6.78 59.68 91.10
C HIS A 802 -5.54 59.68 90.21
N THR A 803 -4.87 58.53 90.12
CA THR A 803 -3.57 58.39 89.42
C THR A 803 -3.71 58.08 87.93
N VAL A 804 -2.65 58.35 87.15
CA VAL A 804 -2.57 58.03 85.72
C VAL A 804 -2.82 56.55 85.36
N ALA A 805 -2.66 55.61 86.29
CA ALA A 805 -2.97 54.20 86.03
C ALA A 805 -4.47 53.94 85.77
N MET A 806 -5.35 54.81 86.29
CA MET A 806 -6.80 54.70 86.10
C MET A 806 -7.25 55.05 84.68
N THR A 807 -6.40 55.68 83.86
CA THR A 807 -6.76 56.05 82.49
C THR A 807 -6.62 54.92 81.48
N ILE A 808 -6.24 53.70 81.93
CA ILE A 808 -5.97 52.52 81.09
C ILE A 808 -6.51 51.21 81.71
N ASP A 809 -7.39 51.32 82.71
CA ASP A 809 -7.89 50.17 83.48
C ASP A 809 -9.16 49.52 82.89
N GLY A 810 -9.73 50.09 81.81
CA GLY A 810 -10.95 49.64 81.17
C GLY A 810 -12.23 50.13 81.84
N ASN A 811 -12.15 50.99 82.87
CA ASN A 811 -13.27 51.43 83.69
C ASN A 811 -13.51 52.95 83.59
N TYR A 812 -14.54 53.33 82.84
CA TYR A 812 -14.93 54.74 82.60
C TYR A 812 -15.45 55.49 83.85
N SER A 813 -15.54 54.84 85.00
CA SER A 813 -15.96 55.46 86.27
C SER A 813 -14.80 55.85 87.19
N THR A 814 -13.61 55.30 86.95
CA THR A 814 -12.34 55.73 87.57
C THR A 814 -11.67 56.76 86.66
N TYR A 815 -10.83 57.62 87.23
CA TYR A 815 -10.20 58.69 86.46
C TYR A 815 -8.91 59.19 87.12
N TRP A 816 -8.01 59.70 86.29
CA TRP A 816 -6.92 60.58 86.71
C TRP A 816 -7.44 62.00 86.94
N GLN A 817 -6.92 62.72 87.93
CA GLN A 817 -7.27 64.13 88.17
C GLN A 817 -6.08 64.99 88.62
N SER A 818 -5.98 66.20 88.08
CA SER A 818 -4.97 67.19 88.48
C SER A 818 -5.44 68.65 88.32
N THR A 819 -4.99 69.54 89.21
CA THR A 819 -5.33 70.98 89.20
C THR A 819 -4.13 71.82 88.76
N THR A 820 -4.29 72.80 87.88
CA THR A 820 -3.16 73.56 87.28
C THR A 820 -2.50 74.62 88.20
N ASN A 821 -2.56 74.44 89.53
CA ASN A 821 -2.17 75.43 90.56
C ASN A 821 -0.71 75.95 90.43
N GLY A 822 -0.51 77.01 89.65
CA GLY A 822 0.76 77.72 89.48
C GLY A 822 1.58 77.35 88.24
N SER A 823 1.22 76.29 87.52
CA SER A 823 2.02 75.72 86.40
C SER A 823 1.44 75.98 85.00
N ASN A 824 0.31 76.69 84.90
CA ASN A 824 -0.48 76.92 83.66
C ASN A 824 -0.98 75.65 82.93
N SER A 825 -0.51 74.43 83.25
CA SER A 825 -0.95 73.15 82.66
C SER A 825 -0.70 71.95 83.58
N ALA A 826 -1.41 70.84 83.35
CA ALA A 826 -1.16 69.52 83.94
C ALA A 826 -0.96 68.46 82.84
N TYR A 827 -0.28 67.34 83.11
CA TYR A 827 -0.08 66.30 82.10
C TYR A 827 -0.18 64.87 82.61
N VAL A 828 -0.53 63.95 81.70
CA VAL A 828 -0.36 62.49 81.80
C VAL A 828 0.46 61.97 80.64
N GLN A 829 1.29 60.96 80.89
CA GLN A 829 2.22 60.38 79.92
C GLN A 829 2.09 58.86 79.83
N TYR A 830 2.15 58.36 78.59
CA TYR A 830 2.10 56.94 78.25
C TYR A 830 3.36 56.52 77.50
N ASP A 831 3.90 55.32 77.78
CA ASP A 831 4.93 54.63 77.00
C ASP A 831 4.30 53.48 76.21
N LEU A 832 4.55 53.46 74.91
CA LEU A 832 4.12 52.45 73.94
C LEU A 832 5.02 51.21 73.94
N GLY A 833 6.03 51.17 74.82
CA GLY A 833 7.03 50.11 74.96
C GLY A 833 8.16 50.18 73.93
N SER A 834 7.87 50.71 72.75
CA SER A 834 8.81 51.00 71.67
C SER A 834 8.30 52.15 70.79
N THR A 835 9.13 52.67 69.90
CA THR A 835 8.67 53.67 68.92
C THR A 835 7.65 53.04 67.97
N GLN A 836 6.44 53.58 67.97
CA GLN A 836 5.31 53.18 67.14
C GLN A 836 4.87 54.34 66.24
N SER A 837 4.17 54.04 65.15
CA SER A 837 3.50 55.05 64.34
C SER A 837 2.14 55.34 64.96
N VAL A 838 1.91 56.59 65.37
CA VAL A 838 0.67 57.05 66.02
C VAL A 838 -0.05 57.99 65.07
N ASN A 839 -1.31 57.68 64.75
CA ASN A 839 -2.16 58.46 63.86
C ASN A 839 -3.30 59.16 64.60
N SER A 840 -3.69 58.66 65.77
CA SER A 840 -4.76 59.26 66.56
C SER A 840 -4.68 58.87 68.03
N VAL A 841 -5.34 59.66 68.85
CA VAL A 841 -5.59 59.33 70.26
C VAL A 841 -7.08 59.36 70.51
N LYS A 842 -7.55 58.48 71.39
CA LYS A 842 -8.92 58.47 71.84
C LYS A 842 -8.94 58.72 73.34
N ILE A 843 -9.71 59.70 73.78
CA ILE A 843 -9.75 60.13 75.18
C ILE A 843 -11.20 60.18 75.64
N ALA A 844 -11.49 59.52 76.75
CA ALA A 844 -12.75 59.66 77.46
C ALA A 844 -12.52 60.60 78.64
N TRP A 845 -13.23 61.73 78.64
CA TRP A 845 -13.09 62.77 79.67
C TRP A 845 -14.06 62.51 80.83
N TYR A 846 -13.58 62.62 82.07
CA TYR A 846 -14.46 62.51 83.23
C TYR A 846 -15.43 63.70 83.26
N LEU A 847 -16.72 63.42 83.39
CA LEU A 847 -17.81 64.40 83.20
C LEU A 847 -17.77 65.11 81.82
N GLY A 848 -17.20 64.48 80.80
CA GLY A 848 -17.01 65.03 79.45
C GLY A 848 -18.30 65.36 78.68
N ASN A 849 -19.47 65.01 79.21
CA ASN A 849 -20.78 65.42 78.71
C ASN A 849 -21.33 66.69 79.38
N THR A 850 -20.59 67.27 80.32
CA THR A 850 -20.93 68.51 81.02
C THR A 850 -19.78 69.51 81.08
N ARG A 851 -18.54 69.05 80.86
CA ARG A 851 -17.31 69.87 80.86
C ARG A 851 -16.55 69.69 79.54
N SER A 852 -16.02 70.79 79.02
CA SER A 852 -15.04 70.77 77.93
C SER A 852 -13.65 71.10 78.48
N THR A 853 -12.63 70.38 78.02
CA THR A 853 -11.24 70.48 78.48
C THR A 853 -10.35 70.95 77.33
N TRP A 854 -9.52 71.96 77.59
CA TRP A 854 -8.49 72.40 76.64
C TRP A 854 -7.21 71.59 76.83
N PHE A 855 -6.66 71.05 75.75
CA PHE A 855 -5.45 70.23 75.81
C PHE A 855 -4.64 70.23 74.50
N ASP A 856 -3.38 69.88 74.66
CA ASP A 856 -2.42 69.57 73.61
C ASP A 856 -2.03 68.09 73.71
N VAL A 857 -1.58 67.50 72.61
CA VAL A 857 -0.98 66.17 72.56
C VAL A 857 0.45 66.30 72.11
N ASP A 858 1.38 66.05 73.02
CA ASP A 858 2.80 66.00 72.74
C ASP A 858 3.25 64.56 72.50
N THR A 859 4.20 64.38 71.59
CA THR A 859 4.82 63.09 71.30
C THR A 859 6.34 63.15 71.39
N SER A 860 6.95 62.02 71.73
CA SER A 860 8.40 61.89 71.88
C SER A 860 8.87 60.47 71.55
N THR A 861 10.07 60.34 70.99
CA THR A 861 10.72 59.03 70.81
C THR A 861 11.65 58.65 71.96
N ASP A 862 12.11 59.62 72.75
CA ASP A 862 13.15 59.43 73.78
C ASP A 862 12.64 59.71 75.22
N GLY A 863 11.48 60.35 75.36
CA GLY A 863 10.87 60.74 76.64
C GLY A 863 11.41 62.07 77.21
N SER A 864 12.42 62.66 76.57
CA SER A 864 13.08 63.90 77.00
C SER A 864 12.84 65.07 76.04
N THR A 865 12.76 64.81 74.73
CA THR A 865 12.53 65.80 73.68
C THR A 865 11.10 65.66 73.17
N TRP A 866 10.32 66.73 73.28
CA TRP A 866 8.87 66.69 73.01
C TRP A 866 8.50 67.59 71.83
N ALA A 867 7.61 67.07 70.98
CA ALA A 867 7.00 67.81 69.88
C ALA A 867 5.48 67.81 70.03
N THR A 868 4.85 68.97 69.96
CA THR A 868 3.39 69.12 70.01
C THR A 868 2.78 68.67 68.68
N THR A 869 2.03 67.59 68.72
CA THR A 869 1.38 66.96 67.55
C THR A 869 -0.04 67.46 67.35
N LEU A 870 -0.76 67.73 68.44
CA LEU A 870 -2.03 68.46 68.44
C LEU A 870 -1.92 69.63 69.39
N SER A 871 -2.31 70.82 68.95
CA SER A 871 -2.26 72.03 69.77
C SER A 871 -3.59 72.77 69.79
N GLY A 872 -3.96 73.30 70.94
CA GLY A 872 -5.15 74.10 71.17
C GLY A 872 -6.46 73.33 71.02
N VAL A 873 -6.46 72.02 71.26
CA VAL A 873 -7.67 71.18 71.11
C VAL A 873 -8.60 71.40 72.28
N ASN A 874 -9.91 71.30 72.03
CA ASN A 874 -10.94 71.33 73.06
C ASN A 874 -11.81 70.08 72.95
N SER A 875 -12.12 69.44 74.08
CA SER A 875 -13.03 68.30 74.10
C SER A 875 -14.49 68.72 73.85
N SER A 876 -15.33 67.80 73.39
CA SER A 876 -16.66 68.13 72.88
C SER A 876 -17.60 68.72 73.94
N GLY A 877 -17.46 68.32 75.21
CA GLY A 877 -18.43 68.64 76.25
C GLY A 877 -19.76 67.89 76.12
N THR A 878 -19.86 66.86 75.27
CA THR A 878 -21.13 66.18 74.94
C THR A 878 -21.18 64.68 75.26
N THR A 879 -20.05 64.03 75.58
CA THR A 879 -19.99 62.58 75.79
C THR A 879 -19.01 62.18 76.88
N THR A 880 -19.29 61.07 77.56
CA THR A 880 -18.35 60.39 78.47
C THR A 880 -17.67 59.19 77.81
N ALA A 881 -17.98 58.88 76.55
CA ALA A 881 -17.31 57.85 75.77
C ALA A 881 -15.99 58.37 75.16
N LEU A 882 -15.16 57.47 74.61
CA LEU A 882 -13.93 57.82 73.91
C LEU A 882 -14.21 58.76 72.71
N GLU A 883 -13.72 59.99 72.79
CA GLU A 883 -13.65 60.91 71.65
C GLU A 883 -12.36 60.65 70.87
N THR A 884 -12.42 60.66 69.53
CA THR A 884 -11.24 60.44 68.68
C THR A 884 -10.66 61.76 68.20
N TYR A 885 -9.36 61.95 68.42
CA TYR A 885 -8.59 63.10 67.96
C TYR A 885 -7.51 62.62 66.99
N ASN A 886 -7.73 62.90 65.70
CA ASN A 886 -6.84 62.48 64.63
C ASN A 886 -5.68 63.46 64.46
N PHE A 887 -4.48 62.94 64.22
CA PHE A 887 -3.35 63.75 63.79
C PHE A 887 -3.47 64.05 62.29
N THR A 888 -2.94 65.19 61.85
CA THR A 888 -2.92 65.54 60.42
C THR A 888 -2.10 64.55 59.59
N SER A 889 -1.13 63.89 60.22
CA SER A 889 -0.31 62.82 59.67
C SER A 889 0.20 61.94 60.80
N ALA A 890 0.45 60.66 60.54
CA ALA A 890 1.03 59.77 61.53
C ALA A 890 2.42 60.26 61.98
N VAL A 891 2.69 60.19 63.27
CA VAL A 891 3.98 60.56 63.87
C VAL A 891 4.61 59.34 64.53
N ASN A 892 5.93 59.20 64.43
CA ASN A 892 6.64 58.14 65.14
C ASN A 892 6.90 58.59 66.58
N ALA A 893 6.30 57.89 67.54
CA ALA A 893 6.38 58.22 68.95
C ALA A 893 6.56 56.93 69.76
N ARG A 894 7.37 57.00 70.81
CA ARG A 894 7.37 55.98 71.87
C ARG A 894 6.53 56.45 73.05
N TYR A 895 6.58 57.74 73.34
CA TYR A 895 5.85 58.36 74.42
C TYR A 895 4.82 59.35 73.88
N VAL A 896 3.63 59.33 74.47
CA VAL A 896 2.55 60.28 74.18
C VAL A 896 2.14 60.93 75.49
N ARG A 897 1.98 62.25 75.46
CA ARG A 897 1.63 63.05 76.63
C ARG A 897 0.45 63.94 76.31
N TYR A 898 -0.56 63.93 77.17
CA TYR A 898 -1.67 64.89 77.10
C TYR A 898 -1.39 66.03 78.05
N VAL A 899 -1.30 67.25 77.53
CA VAL A 899 -1.02 68.47 78.30
C VAL A 899 -2.32 69.26 78.38
N CYS A 900 -2.94 69.30 79.55
CA CYS A 900 -4.28 69.83 79.77
C CYS A 900 -4.22 71.18 80.50
N TYR A 901 -5.10 72.12 80.15
CA TYR A 901 -5.06 73.53 80.57
C TYR A 901 -6.26 73.96 81.44
N GLY A 902 -7.07 73.01 81.92
CA GLY A 902 -8.30 73.23 82.67
C GLY A 902 -9.56 73.04 81.82
N THR A 903 -10.71 73.27 82.44
CA THR A 903 -12.02 73.12 81.81
C THR A 903 -12.75 74.45 81.70
N ASN A 904 -13.84 74.48 80.93
CA ASN A 904 -14.76 75.61 80.89
C ASN A 904 -15.49 75.90 82.22
N HIS A 905 -15.28 75.09 83.26
CA HIS A 905 -15.89 75.24 84.58
C HIS A 905 -14.89 75.65 85.66
N ASP A 906 -13.68 75.10 85.62
CA ASP A 906 -12.66 75.21 86.67
C ASP A 906 -11.26 74.90 86.12
N ASN A 907 -10.24 74.97 86.98
CA ASN A 907 -8.86 74.66 86.62
C ASN A 907 -8.49 73.17 86.85
N VAL A 908 -9.47 72.26 86.89
CA VAL A 908 -9.30 70.82 87.12
C VAL A 908 -9.30 70.07 85.79
N ASN A 909 -8.37 69.14 85.61
CA ASN A 909 -8.29 68.24 84.46
C ASN A 909 -8.54 66.81 84.90
N ALA A 910 -9.37 66.07 84.18
CA ALA A 910 -9.65 64.67 84.52
C ALA A 910 -9.91 63.79 83.28
N ILE A 911 -9.21 62.64 83.22
CA ILE A 911 -9.28 61.67 82.12
C ILE A 911 -9.71 60.32 82.69
N ALA A 912 -10.76 59.73 82.11
CA ALA A 912 -11.31 58.45 82.55
C ALA A 912 -10.70 57.26 81.83
N GLU A 913 -10.51 57.33 80.51
CA GLU A 913 -9.96 56.22 79.72
C GLU A 913 -9.23 56.74 78.49
N THR A 914 -8.23 56.00 78.01
CA THR A 914 -7.46 56.38 76.83
C THR A 914 -7.09 55.21 75.94
N GLN A 915 -7.06 55.46 74.63
CA GLN A 915 -6.47 54.55 73.65
C GLN A 915 -5.59 55.33 72.69
N ILE A 916 -4.49 54.72 72.25
CA ILE A 916 -3.56 55.30 71.27
C ILE A 916 -3.54 54.38 70.06
N TRP A 917 -3.60 54.94 68.84
CA TRP A 917 -3.81 54.20 67.60
C TRP A 917 -2.84 54.61 66.50
#